data_AF-A0A8J7CWA5-F1
#
_entry.id   AF-A0A8J7CWA5-F1
#
_cell.length_a   1.000
_cell.length_b   1.000
_cell.length_c   1.000
_cell.angle_alpha   90.00
_cell.angle_beta   90.00
_cell.angle_gamma   90.00
#
_symmetry.space_group_name_H-M   'P 1'
#
loop_
_entity.id
_entity.type
_entity.pdbx_description
1 polymer ?
#
loop_
_entity_poly.entity_id
_entity_poly.type
_entity_poly.pdbx_seq_one_letter_code
_entity_poly.pdbx_strand_id
1 'polypeptide(L)'
;MHNYQVGGSLSPDHPYYVRRQADADLYQALSNGQFCYVFNARQMGKSSLMVQVFHQLQQDGVCCGAIDLSRIGSENLTPEQWYKGFAVELWQAFDLFGTVNLKQWWDERKDLSPVQRLGQFIEEILLLTPKSKAHTQPKLVVFLDEVDSIYSLNFSLNDFFGLIRVCYNRRSLQPEYQRLTFALLGVATPADLIADRQRTPFNIGRAINLGEFHQTDAQPLAQGLVGSVHDPSRALQEILMWTSGQPFLMQKLCQLLVEHPISTQSLTDCEHIHQLVENSIIKTWEFQDEPEHLRTIRDRLLNHPQLTGRILDIYQQILTHEAVEFDGSREQIQLLLSGLVIKQQGQLVVKNPIYQAVFNLNWVCHHLAQLRPYAESLNAWMISGKGDESYLLRGQTLQDAFTWALGKSLSSEDYQFLGASQELAKREVQTALEAVEQASQMLATARQRAKREVQKRRISWRSLPRIMLSITVPILLLRGLGLLQGVELDLFDQFVRWRPLEPPDRRIMIVAIDEQDITQVGYPMPDRVLAQAIKNIQAQKPRVIGLDIYRDLPVEPGHTDLVQVFQSTSNLFGIEKVVGSRVAPPPILSQKQQVGFADQVEDADGKVRRALLSVETENTSQYSLAVKLALSYLADEGLALQQLDEAGRQFKLGKAIFQRFESQDGGYVNAQAGKSYQIMLNFRGSEANFLTVSLRQVLNRQISAQQFSDRIVLIGYSAESVGDRFRTPDNGSWFNPMLPINGVTLHANIVSQIISAALDGRPLIRVWSKPLEWLWVLFWAGVGALISRWLRSPLKLAIGILCTTGGLIGSSYLAFLSGWWIPVVPPLLGLWGSAIALVIVTTKQRDRLQFQRTLNLLLAAQQDYPTAARIAIEYLKQSEPQEHQAAIERQLK
;
A
#
# COMPACT_ATOMS: atom_id res chain seq x y z
N MET A 1 3.37 -58.97 54.84
CA MET A 1 3.96 -57.64 54.56
C MET A 1 2.81 -56.66 54.46
N HIS A 2 2.72 -55.73 55.40
CA HIS A 2 1.71 -54.67 55.41
C HIS A 2 2.18 -53.57 54.47
N ASN A 3 1.76 -53.62 53.20
CA ASN A 3 2.13 -52.58 52.23
C ASN A 3 1.11 -51.43 52.31
N TYR A 4 1.52 -50.33 52.93
CA TYR A 4 0.88 -49.04 52.71
C TYR A 4 1.21 -48.55 51.29
N GLN A 5 0.27 -47.83 50.67
CA GLN A 5 0.46 -47.27 49.34
C GLN A 5 0.47 -45.74 49.47
N VAL A 6 1.66 -45.17 49.42
CA VAL A 6 1.88 -43.72 49.47
C VAL A 6 1.92 -43.19 48.04
N GLY A 7 0.93 -42.36 47.70
CA GLY A 7 0.73 -41.86 46.33
C GLY A 7 -0.14 -42.77 45.45
N GLY A 8 -0.71 -42.18 44.39
CA GLY A 8 -1.68 -42.86 43.52
C GLY A 8 -3.04 -43.12 44.18
N SER A 9 -3.94 -43.76 43.44
CA SER A 9 -5.26 -44.19 43.93
C SER A 9 -5.20 -45.59 44.54
N LEU A 10 -5.99 -45.80 45.60
CA LEU A 10 -6.14 -47.11 46.23
C LEU A 10 -7.16 -47.97 45.47
N SER A 11 -6.91 -49.27 45.34
CA SER A 11 -7.86 -50.21 44.73
C SER A 11 -9.14 -50.33 45.57
N PRO A 12 -10.27 -50.75 44.96
CA PRO A 12 -11.55 -50.91 45.66
C PRO A 12 -11.45 -51.77 46.93
N ASP A 13 -10.68 -52.86 46.86
CA ASP A 13 -10.55 -53.84 47.93
C ASP A 13 -9.33 -53.61 48.84
N HIS A 14 -8.70 -52.42 48.78
CA HIS A 14 -7.48 -52.15 49.54
C HIS A 14 -7.76 -52.14 51.07
N PRO A 15 -7.07 -52.96 51.89
CA PRO A 15 -7.39 -53.17 53.30
C PRO A 15 -7.23 -51.92 54.17
N TYR A 16 -6.40 -50.97 53.73
CA TYR A 16 -6.11 -49.72 54.44
C TYR A 16 -6.88 -48.51 53.88
N TYR A 17 -7.92 -48.73 53.07
CA TYR A 17 -8.80 -47.64 52.64
C TYR A 17 -9.69 -47.17 53.80
N VAL A 18 -9.65 -45.88 54.11
CA VAL A 18 -10.49 -45.25 55.13
C VAL A 18 -11.76 -44.73 54.48
N ARG A 19 -12.90 -45.37 54.76
CA ARG A 19 -14.21 -44.88 54.33
C ARG A 19 -14.61 -43.64 55.11
N ARG A 20 -15.04 -42.60 54.40
CA ARG A 20 -15.50 -41.32 54.97
C ARG A 20 -16.97 -41.10 54.64
N GLN A 21 -17.58 -40.10 55.28
CA GLN A 21 -18.92 -39.64 54.93
C GLN A 21 -19.02 -39.21 53.45
N ALA A 22 -17.94 -38.66 52.89
CA ALA A 22 -17.87 -38.25 51.49
C ALA A 22 -18.12 -39.40 50.49
N ASP A 23 -17.75 -40.64 50.84
CA ASP A 23 -18.00 -41.84 50.03
C ASP A 23 -19.51 -42.08 49.86
N ALA A 24 -20.25 -42.05 50.97
CA ALA A 24 -21.70 -42.21 50.97
C ALA A 24 -22.39 -41.03 50.27
N ASP A 25 -21.95 -39.80 50.56
CA ASP A 25 -22.55 -38.59 50.02
C ASP A 25 -22.40 -38.50 48.49
N LEU A 26 -21.21 -38.80 47.95
CA LEU A 26 -20.95 -38.80 46.51
C LEU A 26 -21.73 -39.92 45.82
N TYR A 27 -21.71 -41.13 46.36
CA TYR A 27 -22.46 -42.26 45.81
C TYR A 27 -23.97 -41.98 45.74
N GLN A 28 -24.56 -41.49 46.84
CA GLN A 28 -25.99 -41.18 46.88
C GLN A 28 -26.36 -40.05 45.92
N ALA A 29 -25.55 -38.99 45.87
CA ALA A 29 -25.80 -37.85 44.99
C ALA A 29 -25.74 -38.24 43.51
N LEU A 30 -24.75 -39.05 43.10
CA LEU A 30 -24.61 -39.52 41.72
C LEU A 30 -25.70 -40.54 41.34
N SER A 31 -26.07 -41.44 42.26
CA SER A 31 -27.21 -42.36 42.06
C SER A 31 -28.52 -41.62 41.83
N ASN A 32 -28.70 -40.46 42.47
CA ASN A 32 -29.85 -39.56 42.27
C ASN A 32 -29.71 -38.64 41.03
N GLY A 33 -28.62 -38.76 40.27
CA GLY A 33 -28.37 -37.97 39.07
C GLY A 33 -27.94 -36.53 39.35
N GLN A 34 -27.48 -36.21 40.57
CA GLN A 34 -27.05 -34.84 40.90
C GLN A 34 -25.67 -34.55 40.31
N PHE A 35 -25.50 -33.37 39.72
CA PHE A 35 -24.18 -32.87 39.33
C PHE A 35 -23.32 -32.66 40.58
N CYS A 36 -22.16 -33.31 40.68
CA CYS A 36 -21.32 -33.28 41.89
C CYS A 36 -19.92 -32.75 41.59
N TYR A 37 -19.29 -32.13 42.58
CA TYR A 37 -17.88 -31.77 42.50
C TYR A 37 -17.13 -31.95 43.82
N VAL A 38 -15.90 -32.43 43.74
CA VAL A 38 -14.98 -32.69 44.85
C VAL A 38 -13.71 -31.85 44.65
N PHE A 39 -13.74 -30.63 45.16
CA PHE A 39 -12.64 -29.68 45.03
C PHE A 39 -11.89 -29.54 46.35
N ASN A 40 -10.64 -29.98 46.36
CA ASN A 40 -9.77 -29.90 47.54
C ASN A 40 -8.29 -29.94 47.14
N ALA A 41 -7.40 -29.58 48.06
CA ALA A 41 -5.94 -29.65 47.91
C ALA A 41 -5.46 -31.04 47.44
N ARG A 42 -4.23 -31.09 46.89
CA ARG A 42 -3.62 -32.35 46.45
C ARG A 42 -3.52 -33.33 47.61
N GLN A 43 -3.54 -34.62 47.27
CA GLN A 43 -3.27 -35.70 48.22
C GLN A 43 -4.26 -35.85 49.40
N MET A 44 -5.50 -35.38 49.22
CA MET A 44 -6.62 -35.58 50.16
C MET A 44 -7.44 -36.86 49.87
N GLY A 45 -6.96 -37.72 48.96
CA GLY A 45 -7.63 -38.98 48.59
C GLY A 45 -8.84 -38.81 47.67
N LYS A 46 -8.82 -37.82 46.76
CA LYS A 46 -9.89 -37.56 45.77
C LYS A 46 -10.03 -38.70 44.76
N SER A 47 -8.94 -39.10 44.13
CA SER A 47 -8.96 -40.18 43.12
C SER A 47 -9.29 -41.54 43.74
N SER A 48 -8.84 -41.82 44.98
CA SER A 48 -9.26 -43.03 45.72
C SER A 48 -10.77 -43.03 46.00
N LEU A 49 -11.35 -41.89 46.39
CA LEU A 49 -12.81 -41.74 46.55
C LEU A 49 -13.54 -42.00 45.21
N MET A 50 -13.03 -41.45 44.11
CA MET A 50 -13.60 -41.69 42.78
C MET A 50 -13.60 -43.18 42.42
N VAL A 51 -12.48 -43.88 42.59
CA VAL A 51 -12.36 -45.31 42.26
C VAL A 51 -13.35 -46.16 43.04
N GLN A 52 -13.53 -45.88 44.33
CA GLN A 52 -14.50 -46.59 45.18
C GLN A 52 -15.94 -46.40 44.71
N VAL A 53 -16.35 -45.14 44.50
CA VAL A 53 -17.72 -44.83 44.05
C VAL A 53 -17.96 -45.30 42.62
N PHE A 54 -16.95 -45.20 41.74
CA PHE A 54 -17.02 -45.69 40.36
C PHE A 54 -17.32 -47.19 40.31
N HIS A 55 -16.57 -47.99 41.08
CA HIS A 55 -16.77 -49.44 41.13
C HIS A 55 -18.13 -49.81 41.75
N GLN A 56 -18.53 -49.11 42.82
CA GLN A 56 -19.84 -49.32 43.45
C GLN A 56 -20.99 -49.02 42.49
N LEU A 57 -20.94 -47.91 41.74
CA LEU A 57 -21.95 -47.57 40.74
C LEU A 57 -22.01 -48.58 39.58
N GLN A 58 -20.86 -49.09 39.13
CA GLN A 58 -20.81 -50.13 38.10
C GLN A 58 -21.44 -51.45 38.57
N GLN A 59 -21.23 -51.84 39.82
CA GLN A 59 -21.89 -53.01 40.42
C GLN A 59 -23.41 -52.84 40.46
N ASP A 60 -23.90 -51.62 40.66
CA ASP A 60 -25.32 -51.27 40.66
C ASP A 60 -25.92 -51.07 39.24
N GLY A 61 -25.15 -51.39 38.19
CA GLY A 61 -25.62 -51.35 36.80
C GLY A 61 -25.60 -49.97 36.14
N VAL A 62 -24.92 -48.99 36.74
CA VAL A 62 -24.69 -47.67 36.15
C VAL A 62 -23.48 -47.71 35.22
N CYS A 63 -23.62 -47.19 34.00
CA CYS A 63 -22.51 -47.11 33.06
C CYS A 63 -21.65 -45.90 33.39
N CYS A 64 -20.43 -46.15 33.87
CA CYS A 64 -19.52 -45.10 34.31
C CYS A 64 -18.32 -44.99 33.36
N GLY A 65 -17.94 -43.75 33.03
CA GLY A 65 -16.71 -43.42 32.31
C GLY A 65 -15.88 -42.44 33.13
N ALA A 66 -14.59 -42.71 33.30
CA ALA A 66 -13.65 -41.81 33.99
C ALA A 66 -12.68 -41.21 32.98
N ILE A 67 -12.56 -39.89 32.99
CA ILE A 67 -11.72 -39.12 32.09
C ILE A 67 -10.76 -38.32 32.95
N ASP A 68 -9.47 -38.58 32.75
CA ASP A 68 -8.40 -37.78 33.33
C ASP A 68 -8.06 -36.64 32.38
N LEU A 69 -8.36 -35.41 32.79
CA LEU A 69 -8.18 -34.23 31.94
C LEU A 69 -6.70 -33.90 31.72
N SER A 70 -5.79 -34.40 32.55
CA SER A 70 -4.34 -34.20 32.37
C SER A 70 -3.82 -34.88 31.09
N ARG A 71 -4.45 -35.98 30.67
CA ARG A 71 -4.12 -36.69 29.42
C ARG A 71 -4.47 -35.89 28.17
N ILE A 72 -5.40 -34.95 28.30
CA ILE A 72 -5.90 -34.10 27.21
C ILE A 72 -5.24 -32.72 27.26
N GLY A 73 -4.70 -32.28 28.40
CA GLY A 73 -4.17 -30.94 28.61
C GLY A 73 -2.66 -30.83 28.38
N SER A 74 -2.25 -29.99 27.43
CA SER A 74 -0.85 -29.54 27.25
C SER A 74 -0.83 -28.09 26.77
N GLU A 75 0.27 -27.38 27.03
CA GLU A 75 0.38 -25.93 26.84
C GLU A 75 0.14 -25.47 25.39
N ASN A 76 0.39 -26.33 24.39
CA ASN A 76 0.33 -25.96 22.96
C ASN A 76 -0.94 -26.41 22.22
N LEU A 77 -2.02 -26.76 22.94
CA LEU A 77 -3.25 -27.22 22.31
C LEU A 77 -4.16 -26.08 21.86
N THR A 78 -4.83 -26.32 20.75
CA THR A 78 -5.94 -25.47 20.29
C THR A 78 -7.28 -25.92 20.91
N PRO A 79 -8.29 -25.02 21.00
CA PRO A 79 -9.62 -25.40 21.46
C PRO A 79 -10.18 -26.60 20.67
N GLU A 80 -10.03 -26.62 19.34
CA GLU A 80 -10.53 -27.71 18.51
C GLU A 80 -9.90 -29.06 18.85
N GLN A 81 -8.58 -29.09 19.07
CA GLN A 81 -7.88 -30.32 19.48
C GLN A 81 -8.32 -30.79 20.86
N TRP A 82 -8.56 -29.87 21.81
CA TRP A 82 -9.02 -30.22 23.14
C TRP A 82 -10.43 -30.79 23.15
N TYR A 83 -11.40 -30.13 22.49
CA TYR A 83 -12.79 -30.62 22.40
C TYR A 83 -12.86 -31.96 21.65
N LYS A 84 -12.05 -32.13 20.60
CA LYS A 84 -11.94 -33.41 19.89
C LYS A 84 -11.34 -34.48 20.81
N GLY A 85 -10.25 -34.17 21.51
CA GLY A 85 -9.60 -35.08 22.46
C GLY A 85 -10.56 -35.53 23.57
N PHE A 86 -11.35 -34.62 24.11
CA PHE A 86 -12.41 -34.93 25.08
C PHE A 86 -13.49 -35.85 24.49
N ALA A 87 -13.89 -35.64 23.23
CA ALA A 87 -14.79 -36.56 22.55
C ALA A 87 -14.16 -37.95 22.32
N VAL A 88 -12.84 -38.04 22.07
CA VAL A 88 -12.12 -39.32 22.00
C VAL A 88 -12.14 -40.02 23.35
N GLU A 89 -11.84 -39.34 24.44
CA GLU A 89 -11.85 -39.93 25.79
C GLU A 89 -13.26 -40.41 26.18
N LEU A 90 -14.32 -39.66 25.84
CA LEU A 90 -15.70 -40.15 25.98
C LEU A 90 -15.97 -41.39 25.12
N TRP A 91 -15.52 -41.38 23.86
CA TRP A 91 -15.68 -42.50 22.94
C TRP A 91 -14.97 -43.77 23.43
N GLN A 92 -13.81 -43.63 24.07
CA GLN A 92 -13.07 -44.73 24.69
C GLN A 92 -13.70 -45.18 26.01
N ALA A 93 -14.03 -44.25 26.90
CA ALA A 93 -14.55 -44.54 28.25
C ALA A 93 -15.88 -45.30 28.20
N PHE A 94 -16.71 -45.03 27.18
CA PHE A 94 -17.98 -45.74 26.95
C PHE A 94 -17.88 -46.85 25.88
N ASP A 95 -16.67 -47.11 25.36
CA ASP A 95 -16.34 -48.16 24.37
C ASP A 95 -17.28 -48.16 23.16
N LEU A 96 -17.24 -47.02 22.45
CA LEU A 96 -18.10 -46.69 21.31
C LEU A 96 -17.44 -47.02 19.94
N PHE A 97 -16.39 -47.86 19.95
CA PHE A 97 -15.51 -48.11 18.79
C PHE A 97 -16.23 -48.64 17.54
N GLY A 98 -17.37 -49.32 17.70
CA GLY A 98 -18.17 -49.86 16.60
C GLY A 98 -19.39 -49.01 16.20
N THR A 99 -19.73 -47.98 16.97
CA THR A 99 -20.98 -47.21 16.77
C THR A 99 -20.78 -46.05 15.81
N VAL A 100 -19.61 -45.40 15.87
CA VAL A 100 -19.30 -44.23 15.06
C VAL A 100 -17.81 -44.17 14.75
N ASN A 101 -17.49 -43.89 13.48
CA ASN A 101 -16.15 -43.47 13.12
C ASN A 101 -15.97 -42.01 13.57
N LEU A 102 -15.44 -41.81 14.77
CA LEU A 102 -15.33 -40.48 15.39
C LEU A 102 -14.55 -39.49 14.52
N LYS A 103 -13.50 -39.94 13.82
CA LYS A 103 -12.72 -39.06 12.94
C LYS A 103 -13.59 -38.52 11.81
N GLN A 104 -14.30 -39.40 11.11
CA GLN A 104 -15.20 -39.01 10.03
C GLN A 104 -16.35 -38.14 10.53
N TRP A 105 -17.03 -38.57 11.59
CA TRP A 105 -18.18 -37.85 12.17
C TRP A 105 -17.82 -36.43 12.61
N TRP A 106 -16.63 -36.25 13.18
CA TRP A 106 -16.13 -34.94 13.61
C TRP A 106 -15.72 -34.04 12.44
N ASP A 107 -15.12 -34.62 11.38
CA ASP A 107 -14.66 -33.88 10.21
C ASP A 107 -15.82 -33.39 9.32
N GLU A 108 -16.94 -34.12 9.27
CA GLU A 108 -18.16 -33.75 8.52
C GLU A 108 -18.88 -32.51 9.08
N ARG A 109 -18.64 -32.15 10.35
CA ARG A 109 -19.33 -31.06 11.07
C ARG A 109 -18.42 -29.87 11.36
N LYS A 110 -17.39 -29.66 10.51
CA LYS A 110 -16.38 -28.61 10.70
C LYS A 110 -16.91 -27.18 10.68
N ASP A 111 -18.09 -26.99 10.10
CA ASP A 111 -18.85 -25.73 10.07
C ASP A 111 -19.38 -25.31 11.45
N LEU A 112 -19.57 -26.27 12.37
CA LEU A 112 -20.00 -26.00 13.74
C LEU A 112 -18.83 -25.63 14.66
N SER A 113 -19.10 -24.86 15.72
CA SER A 113 -18.09 -24.61 16.76
C SER A 113 -17.72 -25.89 17.51
N PRO A 114 -16.49 -26.02 18.03
CA PRO A 114 -16.05 -27.24 18.73
C PRO A 114 -16.96 -27.67 19.90
N VAL A 115 -17.50 -26.71 20.66
CA VAL A 115 -18.44 -26.98 21.76
C VAL A 115 -19.79 -27.49 21.25
N GLN A 116 -20.28 -26.98 20.11
CA GLN A 116 -21.52 -27.47 19.48
C GLN A 116 -21.35 -28.90 18.97
N ARG A 117 -20.19 -29.22 18.36
CA ARG A 117 -19.88 -30.60 17.93
C ARG A 117 -19.84 -31.56 19.11
N LEU A 118 -19.21 -31.16 20.22
CA LEU A 118 -19.21 -31.98 21.43
C LEU A 118 -20.63 -32.16 21.99
N GLY A 119 -21.44 -31.09 21.99
CA GLY A 119 -22.84 -31.16 22.41
C GLY A 119 -23.68 -32.13 21.57
N GLN A 120 -23.51 -32.09 20.24
CA GLN A 120 -24.14 -33.05 19.32
C GLN A 120 -23.60 -34.47 19.50
N PHE A 121 -22.31 -34.64 19.79
CA PHE A 121 -21.75 -35.97 20.06
C PHE A 121 -22.39 -36.59 21.30
N ILE A 122 -22.61 -35.80 22.36
CA ILE A 122 -23.33 -36.24 23.54
C ILE A 122 -24.78 -36.63 23.20
N GLU A 123 -25.47 -35.80 22.42
CA GLU A 123 -26.89 -35.99 22.07
C GLU A 123 -27.12 -37.18 21.12
N GLU A 124 -26.39 -37.23 20.01
CA GLU A 124 -26.59 -38.18 18.91
C GLU A 124 -25.88 -39.51 19.13
N ILE A 125 -24.80 -39.56 19.92
CA ILE A 125 -23.99 -40.77 20.10
C ILE A 125 -24.06 -41.27 21.54
N LEU A 126 -23.65 -40.45 22.51
CA LEU A 126 -23.50 -40.91 23.91
C LEU A 126 -24.84 -41.27 24.55
N LEU A 127 -25.87 -40.43 24.37
CA LEU A 127 -27.20 -40.68 24.93
C LEU A 127 -27.95 -41.81 24.20
N LEU A 128 -27.70 -41.99 22.90
CA LEU A 128 -28.38 -43.00 22.07
C LEU A 128 -27.75 -44.40 22.16
N THR A 129 -26.52 -44.54 22.66
CA THR A 129 -25.86 -45.86 22.75
C THR A 129 -26.09 -46.50 24.12
N PRO A 130 -26.65 -47.73 24.19
CA PRO A 130 -26.66 -48.52 25.42
C PRO A 130 -25.56 -49.59 25.42
N LYS A 131 -24.84 -49.69 26.54
CA LYS A 131 -24.18 -50.93 26.96
C LYS A 131 -24.95 -51.54 28.13
N SER A 132 -25.97 -52.33 27.85
CA SER A 132 -26.45 -53.37 28.78
C SER A 132 -27.39 -54.34 28.06
N LYS A 133 -27.30 -55.64 28.38
CA LYS A 133 -28.16 -56.73 27.87
C LYS A 133 -29.56 -56.75 28.51
N ALA A 134 -29.92 -55.76 29.33
CA ALA A 134 -31.24 -55.63 29.96
C ALA A 134 -32.11 -54.59 29.21
N HIS A 135 -33.42 -54.84 29.12
CA HIS A 135 -34.43 -54.01 28.42
C HIS A 135 -34.65 -52.59 29.02
N THR A 136 -33.78 -52.12 29.90
CA THR A 136 -33.80 -50.78 30.50
C THR A 136 -32.49 -50.07 30.22
N GLN A 137 -32.56 -48.87 29.65
CA GLN A 137 -31.38 -48.06 29.35
C GLN A 137 -30.69 -47.61 30.66
N PRO A 138 -29.39 -47.90 30.85
CA PRO A 138 -28.69 -47.55 32.09
C PRO A 138 -28.47 -46.04 32.22
N LYS A 139 -28.32 -45.57 33.47
CA LYS A 139 -27.80 -44.23 33.80
C LYS A 139 -26.32 -44.15 33.39
N LEU A 140 -25.88 -42.98 32.97
CA LEU A 140 -24.52 -42.66 32.54
C LEU A 140 -23.90 -41.67 33.54
N VAL A 141 -22.74 -42.01 34.07
CA VAL A 141 -21.96 -41.11 34.95
C VAL A 141 -20.59 -40.87 34.35
N VAL A 142 -20.26 -39.60 34.12
CA VAL A 142 -18.95 -39.16 33.61
C VAL A 142 -18.17 -38.54 34.76
N PHE A 143 -17.10 -39.19 35.18
CA PHE A 143 -16.14 -38.65 36.13
C PHE A 143 -15.05 -37.89 35.37
N LEU A 144 -14.79 -36.66 35.79
CA LEU A 144 -13.72 -35.81 35.29
C LEU A 144 -12.71 -35.63 36.42
N ASP A 145 -11.57 -36.31 36.35
CA ASP A 145 -10.48 -36.16 37.32
C ASP A 145 -9.47 -35.12 36.82
N GLU A 146 -8.68 -34.60 37.75
CA GLU A 146 -7.66 -33.58 37.52
C GLU A 146 -8.18 -32.35 36.76
N VAL A 147 -9.33 -31.79 37.17
CA VAL A 147 -9.85 -30.56 36.53
C VAL A 147 -8.91 -29.36 36.65
N ASP A 148 -7.92 -29.40 37.56
CA ASP A 148 -6.87 -28.36 37.63
C ASP A 148 -5.87 -28.41 36.46
N SER A 149 -5.83 -29.50 35.69
CA SER A 149 -5.00 -29.56 34.48
C SER A 149 -5.42 -28.53 33.43
N ILE A 150 -6.67 -28.04 33.46
CA ILE A 150 -7.14 -27.03 32.51
C ILE A 150 -6.45 -25.67 32.68
N TYR A 151 -5.85 -25.39 33.84
CA TYR A 151 -5.11 -24.14 34.06
C TYR A 151 -3.83 -24.05 33.21
N SER A 152 -3.34 -25.18 32.69
CA SER A 152 -2.20 -25.20 31.75
C SER A 152 -2.57 -24.83 30.31
N LEU A 153 -3.87 -24.65 30.01
CA LEU A 153 -4.35 -24.33 28.67
C LEU A 153 -4.27 -22.83 28.40
N ASN A 154 -3.85 -22.48 27.18
CA ASN A 154 -3.76 -21.09 26.70
C ASN A 154 -5.12 -20.49 26.26
N PHE A 155 -6.24 -21.15 26.57
CA PHE A 155 -7.59 -20.72 26.20
C PHE A 155 -8.61 -21.06 27.29
N SER A 156 -9.75 -20.35 27.30
CA SER A 156 -10.80 -20.54 28.29
C SER A 156 -11.74 -21.71 27.94
N LEU A 157 -12.09 -22.51 28.94
CA LEU A 157 -13.08 -23.59 28.86
C LEU A 157 -14.48 -23.20 29.38
N ASN A 158 -14.79 -21.90 29.44
CA ASN A 158 -16.11 -21.43 29.89
C ASN A 158 -17.27 -22.08 29.10
N ASP A 159 -17.09 -22.29 27.80
CA ASP A 159 -18.10 -22.91 26.93
C ASP A 159 -18.29 -24.41 27.24
N PHE A 160 -17.24 -25.11 27.68
CA PHE A 160 -17.35 -26.50 28.13
C PHE A 160 -18.18 -26.63 29.41
N PHE A 161 -17.91 -25.80 30.42
CA PHE A 161 -18.73 -25.77 31.64
C PHE A 161 -20.17 -25.30 31.35
N GLY A 162 -20.33 -24.38 30.40
CA GLY A 162 -21.63 -24.01 29.86
C GLY A 162 -22.38 -25.19 29.24
N LEU A 163 -21.69 -26.06 28.50
CA LEU A 163 -22.27 -27.28 27.93
C LEU A 163 -22.76 -28.24 29.01
N ILE A 164 -21.98 -28.47 30.08
CA ILE A 164 -22.40 -29.32 31.22
C ILE A 164 -23.71 -28.80 31.81
N ARG A 165 -23.83 -27.47 31.98
CA ARG A 165 -25.07 -26.85 32.45
C ARG A 165 -26.23 -27.02 31.47
N VAL A 166 -25.97 -26.90 30.16
CA VAL A 166 -26.99 -27.14 29.12
C VAL A 166 -27.51 -28.58 29.21
N CYS A 167 -26.63 -29.57 29.37
CA CYS A 167 -27.01 -30.96 29.55
C CYS A 167 -27.93 -31.14 30.77
N TYR A 168 -27.63 -30.47 31.89
CA TYR A 168 -28.49 -30.52 33.08
C TYR A 168 -29.85 -29.86 32.84
N ASN A 169 -29.89 -28.67 32.24
CA ASN A 169 -31.14 -27.95 32.01
C ASN A 169 -32.09 -28.69 31.05
N ARG A 170 -31.52 -29.36 30.03
CA ARG A 170 -32.30 -30.14 29.04
C ARG A 170 -33.06 -31.32 29.63
N ARG A 171 -32.71 -31.78 30.83
CA ARG A 171 -33.43 -32.85 31.57
C ARG A 171 -34.92 -32.59 31.78
N SER A 172 -35.33 -31.32 31.76
CA SER A 172 -36.73 -30.90 31.88
C SER A 172 -37.54 -31.09 30.58
N LEU A 173 -36.87 -31.06 29.43
CA LEU A 173 -37.50 -31.11 28.10
C LEU A 173 -37.26 -32.46 27.40
N GLN A 174 -36.11 -33.08 27.61
CA GLN A 174 -35.66 -34.31 26.97
C GLN A 174 -35.31 -35.35 28.06
N PRO A 175 -36.16 -36.38 28.27
CA PRO A 175 -35.94 -37.41 29.28
C PRO A 175 -34.61 -38.15 29.14
N GLU A 176 -34.06 -38.24 27.94
CA GLU A 176 -32.76 -38.87 27.65
C GLU A 176 -31.62 -38.24 28.47
N TYR A 177 -31.65 -36.91 28.67
CA TYR A 177 -30.65 -36.19 29.45
C TYR A 177 -30.70 -36.50 30.94
N GLN A 178 -31.82 -37.03 31.47
CA GLN A 178 -31.92 -37.44 32.87
C GLN A 178 -30.98 -38.61 33.19
N ARG A 179 -30.55 -39.33 32.15
CA ARG A 179 -29.61 -40.44 32.26
C ARG A 179 -28.17 -39.97 32.45
N LEU A 180 -27.78 -38.79 31.97
CA LEU A 180 -26.39 -38.32 31.98
C LEU A 180 -26.06 -37.43 33.18
N THR A 181 -25.08 -37.81 33.99
CA THR A 181 -24.60 -37.05 35.15
C THR A 181 -23.10 -36.88 35.12
N PHE A 182 -22.61 -35.71 35.57
CA PHE A 182 -21.18 -35.40 35.65
C PHE A 182 -20.71 -35.30 37.11
N ALA A 183 -19.48 -35.76 37.37
CA ALA A 183 -18.78 -35.61 38.64
C ALA A 183 -17.39 -35.01 38.38
N LEU A 184 -17.05 -33.87 39.00
CA LEU A 184 -15.78 -33.17 38.76
C LEU A 184 -14.87 -33.28 39.98
N LEU A 185 -13.62 -33.67 39.78
CA LEU A 185 -12.62 -33.81 40.84
C LEU A 185 -11.33 -33.07 40.46
N GLY A 186 -10.75 -32.35 41.41
CA GLY A 186 -9.48 -31.64 41.16
C GLY A 186 -9.15 -30.59 42.22
N VAL A 187 -8.07 -29.85 41.97
CA VAL A 187 -7.56 -28.81 42.88
C VAL A 187 -7.95 -27.43 42.37
N ALA A 188 -9.17 -27.03 42.63
CA ALA A 188 -9.73 -25.81 42.08
C ALA A 188 -10.69 -25.14 43.06
N THR A 189 -11.03 -23.88 42.83
CA THR A 189 -12.29 -23.32 43.35
C THR A 189 -13.29 -23.15 42.21
N PRO A 190 -14.61 -23.14 42.48
CA PRO A 190 -15.61 -22.90 41.43
C PRO A 190 -15.41 -21.59 40.66
N ALA A 191 -14.87 -20.56 41.32
CA ALA A 191 -14.59 -19.25 40.70
C ALA A 191 -13.38 -19.29 39.76
N ASP A 192 -12.41 -20.16 40.02
CA ASP A 192 -11.21 -20.29 39.17
C ASP A 192 -11.50 -21.02 37.85
N LEU A 193 -12.47 -21.94 37.84
CA LEU A 193 -12.82 -22.75 36.66
C LEU A 193 -13.72 -22.00 35.66
N ILE A 194 -14.59 -21.11 36.16
CA ILE A 194 -15.45 -20.27 35.32
C ILE A 194 -15.75 -18.93 36.00
N ALA A 195 -15.27 -17.84 35.38
CA ALA A 195 -15.47 -16.48 35.90
C ALA A 195 -16.93 -16.00 35.77
N ASP A 196 -17.65 -16.50 34.76
CA ASP A 196 -19.04 -16.10 34.50
C ASP A 196 -20.02 -16.81 35.45
N ARG A 197 -20.44 -16.07 36.48
CA ARG A 197 -21.42 -16.52 37.47
C ARG A 197 -22.80 -16.82 36.89
N GLN A 198 -23.15 -16.28 35.72
CA GLN A 198 -24.42 -16.57 35.06
C GLN A 198 -24.40 -17.87 34.25
N ARG A 199 -23.22 -18.34 33.84
CA ARG A 199 -23.05 -19.57 33.03
C ARG A 199 -22.51 -20.76 33.81
N THR A 200 -22.05 -20.55 35.04
CA THR A 200 -21.47 -21.60 35.89
C THR A 200 -22.43 -22.78 36.16
N PRO A 201 -21.97 -24.04 36.01
CA PRO A 201 -22.72 -25.23 36.45
C PRO A 201 -22.61 -25.43 37.97
N PHE A 202 -21.73 -24.73 38.68
CA PHE A 202 -21.54 -24.94 40.12
C PHE A 202 -22.70 -24.44 40.98
N ASN A 203 -23.56 -23.56 40.45
CA ASN A 203 -24.79 -23.11 41.14
C ASN A 203 -25.88 -24.21 41.20
N ILE A 204 -25.83 -25.20 40.31
CA ILE A 204 -26.77 -26.33 40.25
C ILE A 204 -26.13 -27.63 40.74
N GLY A 205 -24.85 -27.58 41.15
CA GLY A 205 -24.08 -28.72 41.60
C GLY A 205 -24.03 -28.86 43.12
N ARG A 206 -23.84 -30.10 43.58
CA ARG A 206 -23.60 -30.42 44.98
C ARG A 206 -22.09 -30.50 45.24
N ALA A 207 -21.59 -29.62 46.09
CA ALA A 207 -20.24 -29.74 46.63
C ALA A 207 -20.16 -30.94 47.57
N ILE A 208 -19.20 -31.84 47.33
CA ILE A 208 -18.86 -32.91 48.28
C ILE A 208 -17.60 -32.49 49.01
N ASN A 209 -17.75 -32.21 50.31
CA ASN A 209 -16.62 -31.82 51.14
C ASN A 209 -15.80 -33.04 51.51
N LEU A 210 -14.49 -32.98 51.26
CA LEU A 210 -13.56 -34.06 51.54
C LEU A 210 -12.68 -33.69 52.73
N GLY A 211 -13.14 -33.99 53.94
CA GLY A 211 -12.44 -33.65 55.18
C GLY A 211 -11.18 -34.48 55.45
N GLU A 212 -10.42 -34.02 56.44
CA GLU A 212 -9.32 -34.77 57.07
C GLU A 212 -9.83 -36.06 57.74
N PHE A 213 -8.92 -37.00 57.99
CA PHE A 213 -9.24 -38.17 58.79
C PHE A 213 -9.39 -37.79 60.27
N HIS A 214 -10.48 -38.23 60.87
CA HIS A 214 -10.66 -38.18 62.32
C HIS A 214 -10.16 -39.48 62.95
N GLN A 215 -9.92 -39.44 64.26
CA GLN A 215 -9.41 -40.58 65.03
C GLN A 215 -10.28 -41.84 64.91
N THR A 216 -11.60 -41.67 64.74
CA THR A 216 -12.57 -42.76 64.54
C THR A 216 -12.44 -43.42 63.18
N ASP A 217 -12.13 -42.63 62.15
CA ASP A 217 -12.16 -43.08 60.75
C ASP A 217 -10.83 -43.72 60.37
N ALA A 218 -9.71 -43.23 60.93
CA ALA A 218 -8.36 -43.70 60.64
C ALA A 218 -7.99 -45.08 61.21
N GLN A 219 -8.89 -45.73 61.98
CA GLN A 219 -8.65 -47.02 62.62
C GLN A 219 -8.14 -48.14 61.69
N PRO A 220 -8.58 -48.26 60.42
CA PRO A 220 -8.02 -49.24 59.49
C PRO A 220 -6.50 -49.10 59.28
N LEU A 221 -5.96 -47.90 59.45
CA LEU A 221 -4.51 -47.66 59.35
C LEU A 221 -3.75 -48.21 60.57
N ALA A 222 -4.35 -48.31 61.75
CA ALA A 222 -3.67 -48.89 62.91
C ALA A 222 -3.32 -50.38 62.69
N GLN A 223 -4.12 -51.09 61.89
CA GLN A 223 -3.93 -52.53 61.64
C GLN A 223 -2.59 -52.84 60.96
N GLY A 224 -2.09 -51.96 60.09
CA GLY A 224 -0.82 -52.17 59.41
C GLY A 224 0.41 -51.78 60.24
N LEU A 225 0.22 -51.16 61.41
CA LEU A 225 1.30 -50.80 62.35
C LEU A 225 1.59 -51.90 63.39
N VAL A 226 0.77 -52.95 63.43
CA VAL A 226 0.93 -54.07 64.36
C VAL A 226 2.29 -54.73 64.16
N GLY A 227 3.12 -54.71 65.20
CA GLY A 227 4.48 -55.29 65.19
C GLY A 227 5.60 -54.30 64.84
N SER A 228 5.29 -53.09 64.37
CA SER A 228 6.28 -52.03 64.10
C SER A 228 6.40 -50.99 65.21
N VAL A 229 5.38 -50.87 66.06
CA VAL A 229 5.27 -49.95 67.21
C VAL A 229 4.74 -50.67 68.46
N HIS A 230 4.88 -50.06 69.64
CA HIS A 230 4.42 -50.65 70.89
C HIS A 230 2.88 -50.61 71.02
N ASP A 231 2.25 -49.46 70.74
CA ASP A 231 0.80 -49.28 70.73
C ASP A 231 0.34 -48.65 69.41
N PRO A 232 -0.21 -49.44 68.47
CA PRO A 232 -0.71 -48.95 67.19
C PRO A 232 -1.76 -47.84 67.30
N SER A 233 -2.58 -47.82 68.34
CA SER A 233 -3.64 -46.80 68.51
C SER A 233 -3.04 -45.47 68.98
N ARG A 234 -2.07 -45.53 69.89
CA ARG A 234 -1.37 -44.34 70.39
C ARG A 234 -0.40 -43.77 69.35
N ALA A 235 0.31 -44.62 68.62
CA ALA A 235 1.12 -44.22 67.48
C ALA A 235 0.27 -43.53 66.40
N LEU A 236 -0.92 -44.06 66.10
CA LEU A 236 -1.85 -43.42 65.16
C LEU A 236 -2.33 -42.05 65.65
N GLN A 237 -2.55 -41.87 66.96
CA GLN A 237 -2.91 -40.58 67.54
C GLN A 237 -1.76 -39.55 67.40
N GLU A 238 -0.52 -39.97 67.61
CA GLU A 238 0.65 -39.12 67.41
C GLU A 238 0.84 -38.73 65.94
N ILE A 239 0.70 -39.69 65.02
CA ILE A 239 0.68 -39.44 63.56
C ILE A 239 -0.43 -38.44 63.21
N LEU A 240 -1.60 -38.57 63.83
CA LEU A 240 -2.71 -37.65 63.61
C LEU A 240 -2.36 -36.22 64.07
N MET A 241 -1.63 -36.04 65.17
CA MET A 241 -1.19 -34.72 65.63
C MET A 241 -0.21 -34.07 64.65
N TRP A 242 0.79 -34.81 64.18
CA TRP A 242 1.80 -34.29 63.23
C TRP A 242 1.23 -33.96 61.86
N THR A 243 0.28 -34.77 61.39
CA THR A 243 -0.28 -34.66 60.02
C THR A 243 -1.59 -33.89 59.96
N SER A 244 -2.20 -33.64 61.13
CA SER A 244 -3.55 -33.08 61.29
C SER A 244 -4.60 -33.83 60.47
N GLY A 245 -4.47 -35.16 60.32
CA GLY A 245 -5.44 -35.99 59.61
C GLY A 245 -5.30 -35.99 58.08
N GLN A 246 -4.21 -35.46 57.51
CA GLN A 246 -4.03 -35.46 56.06
C GLN A 246 -3.75 -36.88 55.52
N PRO A 247 -4.58 -37.42 54.60
CA PRO A 247 -4.49 -38.81 54.17
C PRO A 247 -3.12 -39.27 53.66
N PHE A 248 -2.45 -38.46 52.84
CA PHE A 248 -1.13 -38.83 52.31
C PHE A 248 -0.02 -38.82 53.36
N LEU A 249 0.06 -37.78 54.20
CA LEU A 249 1.07 -37.73 55.25
C LEU A 249 0.86 -38.83 56.29
N MET A 250 -0.40 -39.18 56.58
CA MET A 250 -0.73 -40.32 57.43
C MET A 250 -0.22 -41.63 56.85
N GLN A 251 -0.49 -41.90 55.57
CA GLN A 251 0.03 -43.09 54.88
C GLN A 251 1.57 -43.09 54.82
N LYS A 252 2.20 -41.94 54.57
CA LYS A 252 3.66 -41.77 54.48
C LYS A 252 4.34 -42.06 55.81
N LEU A 253 3.83 -41.51 56.91
CA LEU A 253 4.34 -41.81 58.25
C LEU A 253 4.09 -43.26 58.65
N CYS A 254 2.92 -43.82 58.33
CA CYS A 254 2.67 -45.24 58.58
C CYS A 254 3.64 -46.15 57.82
N GLN A 255 3.95 -45.84 56.55
CA GLN A 255 4.94 -46.58 55.77
C GLN A 255 6.35 -46.46 56.37
N LEU A 256 6.79 -45.24 56.70
CA LEU A 256 8.11 -45.00 57.30
C LEU A 256 8.27 -45.74 58.63
N LEU A 257 7.21 -45.85 59.43
CA LEU A 257 7.24 -46.64 60.68
C LEU A 257 7.34 -48.15 60.45
N VAL A 258 6.77 -48.67 59.36
CA VAL A 258 6.92 -50.08 58.97
C VAL A 258 8.32 -50.37 58.44
N GLU A 259 8.90 -49.45 57.68
CA GLU A 259 10.27 -49.55 57.14
C GLU A 259 11.34 -49.36 58.22
N HIS A 260 11.04 -48.53 59.22
CA HIS A 260 11.91 -48.26 60.37
C HIS A 260 11.19 -48.60 61.69
N PRO A 261 10.98 -49.90 61.99
CA PRO A 261 10.30 -50.32 63.20
C PRO A 261 11.13 -49.94 64.44
N ILE A 262 10.45 -49.78 65.57
CA ILE A 262 11.11 -49.48 66.84
C ILE A 262 12.05 -50.62 67.21
N SER A 263 13.35 -50.32 67.21
CA SER A 263 14.43 -51.31 67.41
C SER A 263 15.01 -51.31 68.82
N THR A 264 14.64 -50.36 69.68
CA THR A 264 15.18 -50.18 71.04
C THR A 264 14.06 -50.09 72.07
N GLN A 265 14.16 -50.85 73.17
CA GLN A 265 13.21 -50.83 74.30
C GLN A 265 13.19 -49.50 75.09
N SER A 266 13.92 -48.47 74.65
CA SER A 266 14.15 -47.22 75.39
C SER A 266 13.39 -46.01 74.83
N LEU A 267 12.88 -46.07 73.60
CA LEU A 267 12.15 -44.96 72.99
C LEU A 267 10.64 -45.23 73.07
N THR A 268 9.88 -44.24 73.51
CA THR A 268 8.42 -44.28 73.40
C THR A 268 7.99 -44.11 71.94
N ASP A 269 6.80 -44.61 71.57
CA ASP A 269 6.26 -44.45 70.22
C ASP A 269 6.24 -42.96 69.78
N CYS A 270 5.95 -42.04 70.71
CA CYS A 270 5.95 -40.59 70.47
C CYS A 270 7.35 -40.05 70.13
N GLU A 271 8.39 -40.45 70.87
CA GLU A 271 9.77 -40.01 70.62
C GLU A 271 10.32 -40.56 69.31
N HIS A 272 9.99 -41.80 68.97
CA HIS A 272 10.38 -42.42 67.70
C HIS A 272 9.73 -41.69 66.51
N ILE A 273 8.42 -41.42 66.59
CA ILE A 273 7.70 -40.68 65.54
C ILE A 273 8.29 -39.27 65.38
N HIS A 274 8.58 -38.57 66.47
CA HIS A 274 9.21 -37.25 66.39
C HIS A 274 10.60 -37.29 65.72
N GLN A 275 11.47 -38.23 66.12
CA GLN A 275 12.79 -38.38 65.48
C GLN A 275 12.68 -38.74 64.00
N LEU A 276 11.71 -39.57 63.63
CA LEU A 276 11.46 -39.96 62.25
C LEU A 276 10.95 -38.77 61.41
N VAL A 277 9.99 -38.00 61.92
CA VAL A 277 9.50 -36.78 61.26
C VAL A 277 10.63 -35.77 61.07
N GLU A 278 11.42 -35.51 62.10
CA GLU A 278 12.51 -34.52 62.06
C GLU A 278 13.61 -34.91 61.05
N ASN A 279 14.07 -36.16 61.07
CA ASN A 279 15.22 -36.60 60.28
C ASN A 279 14.85 -37.04 58.85
N SER A 280 13.68 -37.65 58.67
CA SER A 280 13.27 -38.21 57.37
C SER A 280 12.34 -37.28 56.59
N ILE A 281 11.74 -36.27 57.22
CA ILE A 281 10.86 -35.30 56.56
C ILE A 281 11.42 -33.88 56.69
N ILE A 282 11.52 -33.30 57.89
CA ILE A 282 11.80 -31.85 58.05
C ILE A 282 13.19 -31.45 57.56
N LYS A 283 14.24 -32.20 57.89
CA LYS A 283 15.63 -31.82 57.52
C LYS A 283 16.00 -32.19 56.08
N THR A 284 15.38 -33.22 55.52
CA THR A 284 15.79 -33.82 54.23
C THR A 284 14.77 -33.63 53.11
N TRP A 285 13.68 -32.89 53.34
CA TRP A 285 12.60 -32.73 52.36
C TRP A 285 13.05 -32.23 50.99
N GLU A 286 14.10 -31.40 50.90
CA GLU A 286 14.59 -30.89 49.61
C GLU A 286 15.14 -31.99 48.70
N PHE A 287 15.65 -33.09 49.28
CA PHE A 287 16.37 -34.15 48.57
C PHE A 287 15.73 -35.54 48.70
N GLN A 288 14.87 -35.78 49.69
CA GLN A 288 14.29 -37.10 50.00
C GLN A 288 12.75 -37.13 50.02
N ASP A 289 12.08 -36.14 49.42
CA ASP A 289 10.63 -36.11 49.31
C ASP A 289 10.11 -37.01 48.18
N GLU A 290 10.16 -38.32 48.41
CA GLU A 290 9.63 -39.36 47.51
C GLU A 290 8.46 -40.12 48.18
N PRO A 291 7.33 -40.32 47.49
CA PRO A 291 6.88 -39.54 46.34
C PRO A 291 6.70 -38.05 46.69
N GLU A 292 6.83 -37.18 45.68
CA GLU A 292 6.83 -35.72 45.82
C GLU A 292 5.55 -35.16 46.44
N HIS A 293 5.71 -34.26 47.40
CA HIS A 293 4.65 -33.54 48.07
C HIS A 293 5.07 -32.16 48.53
N LEU A 294 6.06 -32.09 49.43
CA LEU A 294 6.60 -30.84 49.94
C LEU A 294 7.27 -30.03 48.83
N ARG A 295 8.01 -30.70 47.92
CA ARG A 295 8.55 -30.06 46.71
C ARG A 295 7.44 -29.50 45.82
N THR A 296 6.32 -30.22 45.67
CA THR A 296 5.18 -29.73 44.89
C THR A 296 4.51 -28.50 45.52
N ILE A 297 4.44 -28.43 46.86
CA ILE A 297 3.96 -27.23 47.57
C ILE A 297 4.91 -26.05 47.32
N ARG A 298 6.22 -26.26 47.50
CA ARG A 298 7.26 -25.26 47.23
C ARG A 298 7.13 -24.70 45.82
N ASP A 299 7.14 -25.60 44.84
CA ASP A 299 7.12 -25.24 43.42
C ASP A 299 5.84 -24.46 43.10
N ARG A 300 4.69 -24.84 43.66
CA ARG A 300 3.45 -24.09 43.49
C ARG A 300 3.49 -22.68 44.06
N LEU A 301 4.17 -22.45 45.19
CA LEU A 301 4.34 -21.11 45.76
C LEU A 301 5.28 -20.24 44.90
N LEU A 302 6.29 -20.85 44.28
CA LEU A 302 7.36 -20.14 43.54
C LEU A 302 7.12 -20.04 42.03
N ASN A 303 6.32 -20.92 41.41
CA ASN A 303 6.14 -21.00 39.96
C ASN A 303 5.24 -19.90 39.37
N HIS A 304 4.69 -19.00 40.18
CA HIS A 304 3.90 -17.85 39.72
C HIS A 304 4.60 -16.53 40.03
N PRO A 305 5.62 -16.13 39.25
CA PRO A 305 6.49 -14.99 39.56
C PRO A 305 5.74 -13.65 39.69
N GLN A 306 4.50 -13.58 39.21
CA GLN A 306 3.60 -12.44 39.37
C GLN A 306 2.94 -12.36 40.74
N LEU A 307 2.67 -13.49 41.41
CA LEU A 307 1.94 -13.56 42.68
C LEU A 307 2.84 -13.98 43.86
N THR A 308 3.98 -14.63 43.58
CA THR A 308 4.88 -15.21 44.60
C THR A 308 5.25 -14.22 45.70
N GLY A 309 5.56 -12.96 45.36
CA GLY A 309 5.91 -11.95 46.35
C GLY A 309 4.80 -11.74 47.38
N ARG A 310 3.56 -11.49 46.91
CA ARG A 310 2.40 -11.27 47.78
C ARG A 310 1.96 -12.53 48.52
N ILE A 311 2.05 -13.70 47.90
CA ILE A 311 1.74 -14.99 48.55
C ILE A 311 2.70 -15.26 49.72
N LEU A 312 4.00 -15.05 49.51
CA LEU A 312 5.02 -15.20 50.54
C LEU A 312 4.85 -14.16 51.66
N ASP A 313 4.50 -12.92 51.34
CA ASP A 313 4.21 -11.89 52.35
C ASP A 313 2.98 -12.27 53.22
N ILE A 314 1.88 -12.74 52.61
CA ILE A 314 0.69 -13.19 53.36
C ILE A 314 1.05 -14.39 54.24
N TYR A 315 1.84 -15.33 53.72
CA TYR A 315 2.27 -16.48 54.51
C TYR A 315 3.22 -16.08 55.65
N GLN A 316 4.08 -15.07 55.44
CA GLN A 316 4.90 -14.46 56.50
C GLN A 316 4.02 -13.90 57.63
N GLN A 317 2.91 -13.24 57.28
CA GLN A 317 1.95 -12.72 58.26
C GLN A 317 1.27 -13.84 59.04
N ILE A 318 0.89 -14.94 58.38
CA ILE A 318 0.31 -16.13 59.06
C ILE A 318 1.30 -16.74 60.05
N LEU A 319 2.59 -16.84 59.67
CA LEU A 319 3.63 -17.36 60.57
C LEU A 319 3.91 -16.42 61.76
N THR A 320 3.71 -15.11 61.59
CA THR A 320 4.00 -14.10 62.62
C THR A 320 2.83 -13.83 63.56
N HIS A 321 1.60 -13.87 63.04
CA HIS A 321 0.37 -13.53 63.77
C HIS A 321 -0.51 -14.75 64.09
N GLU A 322 -0.01 -15.96 63.83
CA GLU A 322 -0.68 -17.27 63.96
C GLU A 322 -1.90 -17.47 63.03
N ALA A 323 -2.61 -16.42 62.66
CA ALA A 323 -3.75 -16.46 61.75
C ALA A 323 -3.91 -15.13 60.97
N VAL A 324 -4.49 -15.20 59.77
CA VAL A 324 -4.88 -14.03 58.96
C VAL A 324 -6.35 -14.16 58.54
N GLU A 325 -7.13 -13.08 58.58
CA GLU A 325 -8.52 -13.11 58.12
C GLU A 325 -8.63 -13.49 56.64
N PHE A 326 -9.55 -14.41 56.32
CA PHE A 326 -9.79 -14.83 54.96
C PHE A 326 -10.63 -13.78 54.22
N ASP A 327 -9.99 -13.00 53.37
CA ASP A 327 -10.60 -11.95 52.54
C ASP A 327 -11.03 -12.47 51.15
N GLY A 328 -10.61 -13.68 50.78
CA GLY A 328 -10.93 -14.28 49.49
C GLY A 328 -10.15 -13.68 48.31
N SER A 329 -9.06 -12.97 48.57
CA SER A 329 -8.12 -12.51 47.54
C SER A 329 -7.54 -13.68 46.75
N ARG A 330 -7.11 -13.40 45.52
CA ARG A 330 -6.57 -14.41 44.61
C ARG A 330 -5.34 -15.09 45.21
N GLU A 331 -4.51 -14.32 45.92
CA GLU A 331 -3.30 -14.77 46.59
C GLU A 331 -3.61 -15.69 47.77
N GLN A 332 -4.62 -15.35 48.59
CA GLN A 332 -5.11 -16.23 49.66
C GLN A 332 -5.72 -17.52 49.12
N ILE A 333 -6.45 -17.46 48.01
CA ILE A 333 -7.02 -18.65 47.36
C ILE A 333 -5.90 -19.55 46.84
N GLN A 334 -4.86 -19.01 46.20
CA GLN A 334 -3.70 -19.80 45.76
C GLN A 334 -2.95 -20.44 46.92
N LEU A 335 -2.79 -19.70 48.03
CA LEU A 335 -2.19 -20.23 49.25
C LEU A 335 -3.05 -21.37 49.84
N LEU A 336 -4.37 -21.25 49.85
CA LEU A 336 -5.30 -22.31 50.29
C LEU A 336 -5.23 -23.56 49.37
N LEU A 337 -5.20 -23.36 48.04
CA LEU A 337 -5.10 -24.45 47.06
C LEU A 337 -3.73 -25.14 47.07
N SER A 338 -2.68 -24.50 47.57
CA SER A 338 -1.39 -25.16 47.80
C SER A 338 -1.47 -26.28 48.83
N GLY A 339 -2.47 -26.23 49.71
CA GLY A 339 -2.63 -27.16 50.83
C GLY A 339 -1.75 -26.82 52.03
N LEU A 340 -0.94 -25.75 51.97
CA LEU A 340 -0.10 -25.27 53.07
C LEU A 340 -0.91 -24.71 54.24
N VAL A 341 -2.02 -24.03 53.92
CA VAL A 341 -2.94 -23.42 54.89
C VAL A 341 -4.33 -24.02 54.78
N ILE A 342 -5.14 -23.86 55.82
CA ILE A 342 -6.55 -24.25 55.88
C ILE A 342 -7.39 -23.09 56.38
N LYS A 343 -8.65 -23.02 55.94
CA LYS A 343 -9.62 -22.06 56.44
C LYS A 343 -10.33 -22.62 57.68
N GLN A 344 -10.06 -22.05 58.85
CA GLN A 344 -10.73 -22.38 60.11
C GLN A 344 -11.40 -21.12 60.67
N GLN A 345 -12.69 -21.21 60.99
CA GLN A 345 -13.48 -20.11 61.58
C GLN A 345 -13.37 -18.75 60.84
N GLY A 346 -13.16 -18.75 59.52
CA GLY A 346 -13.02 -17.53 58.73
C GLY A 346 -11.60 -16.96 58.66
N GLN A 347 -10.61 -17.64 59.24
CA GLN A 347 -9.20 -17.28 59.20
C GLN A 347 -8.38 -18.36 58.48
N LEU A 348 -7.24 -17.95 57.92
CA LEU A 348 -6.21 -18.82 57.37
C LEU A 348 -5.17 -19.14 58.43
N VAL A 349 -4.95 -20.43 58.67
CA VAL A 349 -3.94 -20.96 59.59
C VAL A 349 -3.10 -22.01 58.89
N VAL A 350 -1.87 -22.25 59.35
CA VAL A 350 -1.02 -23.31 58.81
C VAL A 350 -1.67 -24.67 59.06
N LYS A 351 -1.70 -25.53 58.03
CA LYS A 351 -2.54 -26.73 58.04
C LYS A 351 -2.07 -27.82 59.01
N ASN A 352 -0.75 -27.99 59.16
CA ASN A 352 -0.19 -28.95 60.10
C ASN A 352 1.23 -28.55 60.56
N PRO A 353 1.73 -29.12 61.66
CA PRO A 353 3.06 -28.82 62.20
C PRO A 353 4.23 -29.12 61.23
N ILE A 354 4.13 -30.20 60.43
CA ILE A 354 5.19 -30.56 59.47
C ILE A 354 5.41 -29.42 58.47
N TYR A 355 4.34 -28.85 57.95
CA TYR A 355 4.44 -27.74 57.00
C TYR A 355 5.00 -26.46 57.62
N GLN A 356 4.62 -26.14 58.86
CA GLN A 356 5.14 -24.97 59.55
C GLN A 356 6.65 -25.08 59.81
N ALA A 357 7.14 -26.29 60.10
CA ALA A 357 8.56 -26.54 60.31
C ALA A 357 9.38 -26.44 59.00
N VAL A 358 8.84 -26.97 57.90
CA VAL A 358 9.47 -26.96 56.57
C VAL A 358 9.45 -25.56 55.95
N PHE A 359 8.27 -24.94 55.84
CA PHE A 359 8.09 -23.60 55.27
C PHE A 359 8.11 -22.54 56.37
N ASN A 360 9.24 -22.43 57.07
CA ASN A 360 9.38 -21.50 58.20
C ASN A 360 9.70 -20.05 57.76
N LEU A 361 9.76 -19.13 58.73
CA LEU A 361 10.00 -17.71 58.49
C LEU A 361 11.32 -17.42 57.75
N ASN A 362 12.38 -18.19 58.04
CA ASN A 362 13.68 -18.02 57.38
C ASN A 362 13.59 -18.35 55.89
N TRP A 363 12.89 -19.43 55.56
CA TRP A 363 12.64 -19.84 54.17
C TRP A 363 11.92 -18.75 53.39
N VAL A 364 10.88 -18.14 53.98
CA VAL A 364 10.10 -17.06 53.35
C VAL A 364 10.95 -15.81 53.10
N CYS A 365 11.68 -15.34 54.11
CA CYS A 365 12.54 -14.15 54.00
C CYS A 365 13.63 -14.30 52.94
N HIS A 366 14.24 -15.50 52.84
CA HIS A 366 15.28 -15.80 51.86
C HIS A 366 14.76 -15.64 50.43
N HIS A 367 13.58 -16.19 50.12
CA HIS A 367 13.01 -16.12 48.78
C HIS A 367 12.48 -14.71 48.43
N LEU A 368 11.92 -13.96 49.38
CA LEU A 368 11.51 -12.57 49.15
C LEU A 368 12.68 -11.66 48.74
N ALA A 369 13.86 -11.85 49.34
CA ALA A 369 15.05 -11.07 49.02
C ALA A 369 15.59 -11.32 47.60
N GLN A 370 15.44 -12.55 47.08
CA GLN A 370 15.93 -12.93 45.75
C GLN A 370 15.03 -12.44 44.60
N LEU A 371 13.76 -12.11 44.88
CA LEU A 371 12.79 -11.79 43.85
C LEU A 371 12.94 -10.36 43.31
N ARG A 372 13.30 -9.38 44.15
CA ARG A 372 13.21 -7.93 43.85
C ARG A 372 14.57 -7.36 43.41
N PRO A 373 14.71 -6.77 42.20
CA PRO A 373 15.99 -6.19 41.74
C PRO A 373 16.38 -4.91 42.49
N TYR A 374 15.43 -4.30 43.20
CA TYR A 374 15.62 -3.09 44.02
C TYR A 374 15.51 -3.39 45.52
N ALA A 375 15.66 -4.66 45.94
CA ALA A 375 15.49 -5.10 47.33
C ALA A 375 16.35 -4.28 48.31
N GLU A 376 17.62 -4.04 47.98
CA GLU A 376 18.53 -3.26 48.83
C GLU A 376 18.11 -1.81 48.97
N SER A 377 17.72 -1.15 47.86
CA SER A 377 17.25 0.24 47.86
C SER A 377 15.93 0.41 48.59
N LEU A 378 14.99 -0.53 48.42
CA LEU A 378 13.73 -0.57 49.16
C LEU A 378 13.98 -0.74 50.67
N ASN A 379 14.83 -1.69 51.05
CA ASN A 379 15.15 -1.93 52.46
C ASN A 379 15.83 -0.71 53.10
N ALA A 380 16.77 -0.06 52.40
CA ALA A 380 17.40 1.17 52.88
C ALA A 380 16.41 2.34 52.99
N TRP A 381 15.48 2.48 52.04
CA TRP A 381 14.42 3.49 52.08
C TRP A 381 13.40 3.23 53.21
N MET A 382 13.11 1.97 53.50
CA MET A 382 12.25 1.58 54.62
C MET A 382 12.91 1.85 55.97
N ILE A 383 14.19 1.51 56.12
CA ILE A 383 14.97 1.74 57.35
C ILE A 383 15.14 3.25 57.64
N SER A 384 15.27 4.07 56.59
CA SER A 384 15.36 5.54 56.72
C SER A 384 14.02 6.24 57.01
N GLY A 385 12.93 5.48 57.24
CA GLY A 385 11.63 6.06 57.56
C GLY A 385 10.89 6.68 56.36
N LYS A 386 11.20 6.22 55.13
CA LYS A 386 10.54 6.62 53.86
C LYS A 386 10.73 8.07 53.42
N GLY A 387 11.63 8.83 54.06
CA GLY A 387 11.82 10.27 53.81
C GLY A 387 12.99 10.63 52.90
N ASP A 388 13.96 9.73 52.70
CA ASP A 388 15.19 10.04 51.97
C ASP A 388 15.07 9.71 50.48
N GLU A 389 15.01 10.76 49.65
CA GLU A 389 14.85 10.66 48.20
C GLU A 389 16.11 10.17 47.46
N SER A 390 17.25 10.03 48.15
CA SER A 390 18.50 9.52 47.54
C SER A 390 18.45 8.02 47.23
N TYR A 391 17.60 7.28 47.95
CA TYR A 391 17.38 5.85 47.72
C TYR A 391 16.30 5.55 46.66
N LEU A 392 15.60 6.58 46.17
CA LEU A 392 14.61 6.44 45.11
C LEU A 392 15.28 6.22 43.74
N LEU A 393 14.68 5.37 42.92
CA LEU A 393 15.26 4.94 41.65
C LEU A 393 15.14 6.04 40.58
N ARG A 394 16.13 6.15 39.68
CA ARG A 394 16.18 7.17 38.61
C ARG A 394 16.63 6.59 37.28
N GLY A 395 16.18 7.19 36.17
CA GLY A 395 16.64 6.81 34.83
C GLY A 395 16.38 5.33 34.52
N GLN A 396 17.42 4.62 34.07
CA GLN A 396 17.31 3.22 33.62
C GLN A 396 16.89 2.28 34.76
N THR A 397 17.37 2.48 35.99
CA THR A 397 17.03 1.59 37.13
C THR A 397 15.56 1.68 37.52
N LEU A 398 14.93 2.85 37.36
CA LEU A 398 13.49 3.03 37.54
C LEU A 398 12.69 2.34 36.43
N GLN A 399 13.17 2.42 35.17
CA GLN A 399 12.54 1.72 34.05
C GLN A 399 12.63 0.20 34.20
N ASP A 400 13.79 -0.32 34.61
CA ASP A 400 14.00 -1.74 34.83
C ASP A 400 13.12 -2.24 35.99
N ALA A 401 12.98 -1.44 37.06
CA ALA A 401 12.08 -1.75 38.17
C ALA A 401 10.60 -1.75 37.78
N PHE A 402 10.14 -0.77 36.99
CA PHE A 402 8.76 -0.78 36.46
C PHE A 402 8.50 -1.91 35.49
N THR A 403 9.48 -2.25 34.65
CA THR A 403 9.41 -3.39 33.73
C THR A 403 9.31 -4.71 34.50
N TRP A 404 10.09 -4.85 35.57
CA TRP A 404 10.00 -6.01 36.45
C TRP A 404 8.66 -6.06 37.21
N ALA A 405 8.12 -4.91 37.62
CA ALA A 405 6.86 -4.78 38.35
C ALA A 405 5.62 -5.02 37.48
N LEU A 406 5.74 -4.87 36.16
CA LEU A 406 4.61 -4.91 35.24
C LEU A 406 3.92 -6.29 35.26
N GLY A 407 2.62 -6.29 35.59
CA GLY A 407 1.83 -7.52 35.69
C GLY A 407 2.06 -8.34 36.97
N LYS A 408 2.83 -7.83 37.95
CA LYS A 408 3.02 -8.46 39.26
C LYS A 408 2.14 -7.83 40.34
N SER A 409 1.65 -8.65 41.27
CA SER A 409 0.96 -8.23 42.49
C SER A 409 2.02 -7.96 43.56
N LEU A 410 2.29 -6.67 43.82
CA LEU A 410 3.33 -6.23 44.74
C LEU A 410 2.77 -5.89 46.13
N SER A 411 3.66 -5.83 47.13
CA SER A 411 3.29 -5.38 48.47
C SER A 411 2.92 -3.89 48.49
N SER A 412 2.23 -3.46 49.54
CA SER A 412 1.92 -2.03 49.78
C SER A 412 3.20 -1.18 49.84
N GLU A 413 4.27 -1.74 50.38
CA GLU A 413 5.58 -1.14 50.55
C GLU A 413 6.28 -0.93 49.20
N ASP A 414 6.21 -1.94 48.32
CA ASP A 414 6.72 -1.85 46.95
C ASP A 414 6.00 -0.78 46.13
N TYR A 415 4.66 -0.72 46.20
CA TYR A 415 3.88 0.31 45.51
C TYR A 415 4.21 1.73 45.99
N GLN A 416 4.42 1.90 47.29
CA GLN A 416 4.82 3.20 47.86
C GLN A 416 6.21 3.63 47.37
N PHE A 417 7.17 2.72 47.31
CA PHE A 417 8.53 3.01 46.85
C PHE A 417 8.60 3.34 45.35
N LEU A 418 7.93 2.54 44.51
CA LEU A 418 7.86 2.78 43.06
C LEU A 418 7.04 4.03 42.72
N GLY A 419 5.96 4.28 43.46
CA GLY A 419 5.16 5.51 43.33
C GLY A 419 5.96 6.77 43.68
N ALA A 420 6.70 6.75 44.80
CA ALA A 420 7.57 7.87 45.18
C ALA A 420 8.69 8.10 44.14
N SER A 421 9.30 7.04 43.61
CA SER A 421 10.32 7.14 42.56
C SER A 421 9.76 7.68 41.24
N GLN A 422 8.53 7.27 40.87
CA GLN A 422 7.83 7.79 39.69
C GLN A 422 7.43 9.25 39.84
N GLU A 423 7.01 9.68 41.02
CA GLU A 423 6.59 11.06 41.23
C GLU A 423 7.78 12.03 41.16
N LEU A 424 8.94 11.63 41.69
CA LEU A 424 10.20 12.35 41.50
C LEU A 424 10.57 12.43 40.00
N ALA A 425 10.55 11.30 39.29
CA ALA A 425 10.82 11.25 37.85
C ALA A 425 9.80 12.07 37.03
N LYS A 426 8.52 12.08 37.43
CA LYS A 426 7.46 12.86 36.79
C LYS A 426 7.68 14.36 36.98
N ARG A 427 8.14 14.80 38.16
CA ARG A 427 8.50 16.22 38.40
C ARG A 427 9.70 16.63 37.54
N GLU A 428 10.73 15.79 37.44
CA GLU A 428 11.88 16.04 36.56
C GLU A 428 11.47 16.08 35.08
N VAL A 429 10.67 15.10 34.62
CA VAL A 429 10.16 15.06 33.24
C VAL A 429 9.24 16.23 32.94
N GLN A 430 8.39 16.67 33.88
CA GLN A 430 7.49 17.79 33.67
C GLN A 430 8.26 19.12 33.53
N THR A 431 9.28 19.35 34.37
CA THR A 431 10.17 20.52 34.20
C THR A 431 10.95 20.49 32.89
N ALA A 432 11.37 19.31 32.41
CA ALA A 432 12.01 19.14 31.11
C ALA A 432 11.02 19.30 29.94
N LEU A 433 9.79 18.80 30.08
CA LEU A 433 8.72 18.90 29.09
C LEU A 433 8.26 20.34 28.92
N GLU A 434 8.13 21.10 30.00
CA GLU A 434 7.83 22.54 29.95
C GLU A 434 8.93 23.30 29.21
N ALA A 435 10.21 22.98 29.43
CA ALA A 435 11.32 23.59 28.71
C ALA A 435 11.32 23.24 27.20
N VAL A 436 10.98 22.00 26.85
CA VAL A 436 10.85 21.54 25.44
C VAL A 436 9.60 22.12 24.78
N GLU A 437 8.47 22.19 25.48
CA GLU A 437 7.23 22.76 24.98
C GLU A 437 7.42 24.25 24.69
N GLN A 438 8.02 24.99 25.62
CA GLN A 438 8.40 26.39 25.41
C GLN A 438 9.33 26.55 24.21
N ALA A 439 10.34 25.68 24.05
CA ALA A 439 11.22 25.69 22.88
C ALA A 439 10.48 25.41 21.56
N SER A 440 9.55 24.46 21.57
CA SER A 440 8.76 24.08 20.39
C SER A 440 7.78 25.19 19.98
N GLN A 441 7.11 25.83 20.94
CA GLN A 441 6.23 26.97 20.71
C GLN A 441 7.03 28.19 20.22
N MET A 442 8.23 28.41 20.78
CA MET A 442 9.15 29.46 20.34
C MET A 442 9.61 29.24 18.89
N LEU A 443 9.99 28.02 18.51
CA LEU A 443 10.34 27.66 17.13
C LEU A 443 9.15 27.85 16.18
N ALA A 444 7.96 27.42 16.58
CA ALA A 444 6.74 27.55 15.79
C ALA A 444 6.36 29.02 15.54
N THR A 445 6.40 29.86 16.60
CA THR A 445 6.12 31.29 16.49
C THR A 445 7.18 32.02 15.67
N ALA A 446 8.46 31.69 15.85
CA ALA A 446 9.56 32.23 15.04
C ALA A 446 9.38 31.88 13.55
N ARG A 447 9.06 30.62 13.21
CA ARG A 447 8.76 30.18 11.83
C ARG A 447 7.55 30.91 11.26
N GLN A 448 6.48 31.07 12.03
CA GLN A 448 5.26 31.74 11.55
C GLN A 448 5.50 33.24 11.31
N ARG A 449 6.23 33.92 12.20
CA ARG A 449 6.65 35.32 12.03
C ARG A 449 7.55 35.47 10.81
N ALA A 450 8.58 34.63 10.67
CA ALA A 450 9.48 34.62 9.51
C ALA A 450 8.70 34.40 8.20
N LYS A 451 7.77 33.44 8.17
CA LYS A 451 6.91 33.18 6.99
C LYS A 451 6.06 34.40 6.61
N ARG A 452 5.42 35.06 7.59
CA ARG A 452 4.61 36.27 7.36
C ARG A 452 5.44 37.44 6.84
N GLU A 453 6.65 37.63 7.36
CA GLU A 453 7.56 38.70 6.90
C GLU A 453 8.12 38.43 5.51
N VAL A 454 8.53 37.19 5.22
CA VAL A 454 9.08 36.79 3.91
C VAL A 454 8.01 36.80 2.83
N GLN A 455 6.76 36.43 3.13
CA GLN A 455 5.64 36.54 2.19
C GLN A 455 5.35 37.97 1.72
N LYS A 456 5.67 38.98 2.54
CA LYS A 456 5.51 40.40 2.18
C LYS A 456 6.61 40.91 1.24
N ARG A 457 7.80 40.28 1.24
CA ARG A 457 8.93 40.72 0.40
C ARG A 457 8.70 40.39 -1.08
N ARG A 458 8.85 41.41 -1.92
CA ARG A 458 8.90 41.25 -3.39
C ARG A 458 10.33 40.94 -3.81
N ILE A 459 10.48 40.09 -4.82
CA ILE A 459 11.77 39.82 -5.44
C ILE A 459 12.30 41.10 -6.08
N SER A 460 13.62 41.27 -6.08
CA SER A 460 14.26 42.41 -6.73
C SER A 460 14.03 42.38 -8.24
N TRP A 461 13.69 43.52 -8.85
CA TRP A 461 13.59 43.66 -10.31
C TRP A 461 14.90 43.27 -11.02
N ARG A 462 16.03 43.32 -10.32
CA ARG A 462 17.36 43.00 -10.83
C ARG A 462 17.54 41.53 -11.25
N SER A 463 16.67 40.61 -10.80
CA SER A 463 16.77 39.19 -11.18
C SER A 463 16.02 38.83 -12.48
N LEU A 464 15.10 39.68 -12.95
CA LEU A 464 14.28 39.40 -14.13
C LEU A 464 15.12 39.27 -15.42
N PRO A 465 16.06 40.18 -15.73
CA PRO A 465 16.86 40.07 -16.95
C PRO A 465 17.72 38.80 -17.00
N ARG A 466 18.23 38.35 -15.83
CA ARG A 466 19.03 37.12 -15.73
C ARG A 466 18.20 35.89 -16.09
N ILE A 467 16.96 35.83 -15.60
CA ILE A 467 16.02 34.72 -15.88
C ILE A 467 15.60 34.74 -17.35
N MET A 468 15.27 35.92 -17.89
CA MET A 468 14.93 36.08 -19.30
C MET A 468 16.06 35.57 -20.20
N LEU A 469 17.30 36.00 -19.93
CA LEU A 469 18.46 35.59 -20.72
C LEU A 469 18.79 34.10 -20.55
N SER A 470 18.72 33.57 -19.31
CA SER A 470 19.03 32.15 -19.05
C SER A 470 18.05 31.18 -19.71
N ILE A 471 16.83 31.63 -20.00
CA ILE A 471 15.83 30.84 -20.72
C ILE A 471 15.91 31.08 -22.23
N THR A 472 16.11 32.32 -22.66
CA THR A 472 16.13 32.67 -24.10
C THR A 472 17.33 32.05 -24.81
N VAL A 473 18.53 32.09 -24.23
CA VAL A 473 19.75 31.59 -24.89
C VAL A 473 19.65 30.09 -25.24
N PRO A 474 19.26 29.19 -24.30
CA PRO A 474 19.05 27.78 -24.64
C PRO A 474 17.98 27.57 -25.72
N ILE A 475 16.88 28.33 -25.69
CA ILE A 475 15.82 28.19 -26.70
C ILE A 475 16.34 28.59 -28.09
N LEU A 476 17.10 29.67 -28.20
CA LEU A 476 17.71 30.08 -29.46
C LEU A 476 18.74 29.07 -29.96
N LEU A 477 19.48 28.42 -29.05
CA LEU A 477 20.39 27.32 -29.39
C LEU A 477 19.62 26.10 -29.93
N LEU A 478 18.56 25.65 -29.23
CA LEU A 478 17.69 24.57 -29.69
C LEU A 478 17.08 24.86 -31.06
N ARG A 479 16.67 26.12 -31.27
CA ARG A 479 16.20 26.59 -32.58
C ARG A 479 17.30 26.53 -33.63
N GLY A 480 18.50 27.02 -33.34
CA GLY A 480 19.64 26.99 -34.27
C GLY A 480 20.09 25.57 -34.66
N LEU A 481 19.85 24.59 -33.78
CA LEU A 481 20.10 23.17 -34.04
C LEU A 481 18.97 22.49 -34.84
N GLY A 482 17.86 23.18 -35.14
CA GLY A 482 16.73 22.61 -35.88
C GLY A 482 15.80 21.73 -35.05
N LEU A 483 16.01 21.60 -33.73
CA LEU A 483 15.21 20.72 -32.87
C LEU A 483 13.75 21.17 -32.71
N LEU A 484 13.48 22.47 -32.97
CA LEU A 484 12.13 23.04 -32.92
C LEU A 484 11.45 23.10 -34.29
N GLN A 485 12.16 22.79 -35.39
CA GLN A 485 11.68 22.97 -36.76
C GLN A 485 10.41 22.15 -37.04
N GLY A 486 10.39 20.87 -36.67
CA GLY A 486 9.24 19.98 -36.97
C GLY A 486 7.94 20.51 -36.38
N VAL A 487 7.95 20.87 -35.10
CA VAL A 487 6.76 21.37 -34.39
C VAL A 487 6.30 22.73 -34.96
N GLU A 488 7.23 23.59 -35.35
CA GLU A 488 6.90 24.88 -35.97
C GLU A 488 6.27 24.70 -37.36
N LEU A 489 6.73 23.73 -38.15
CA LEU A 489 6.14 23.39 -39.44
C LEU A 489 4.77 22.72 -39.31
N ASP A 490 4.57 21.89 -38.28
CA ASP A 490 3.25 21.31 -38.00
C ASP A 490 2.24 22.38 -37.57
N LEU A 491 2.68 23.39 -36.79
CA LEU A 491 1.83 24.53 -36.46
C LEU A 491 1.53 25.40 -37.69
N PHE A 492 2.50 25.59 -38.59
CA PHE A 492 2.26 26.22 -39.88
C PHE A 492 1.19 25.45 -40.66
N ASP A 493 1.29 24.12 -40.76
CA ASP A 493 0.30 23.28 -41.44
C ASP A 493 -1.08 23.41 -40.79
N GLN A 494 -1.14 23.47 -39.45
CA GLN A 494 -2.39 23.65 -38.73
C GLN A 494 -3.01 25.03 -39.01
N PHE A 495 -2.20 26.09 -39.09
CA PHE A 495 -2.64 27.40 -39.50
C PHE A 495 -3.15 27.39 -40.95
N VAL A 496 -2.52 26.64 -41.86
CA VAL A 496 -3.03 26.45 -43.22
C VAL A 496 -4.44 25.86 -43.19
N ARG A 497 -4.67 24.81 -42.40
CA ARG A 497 -5.95 24.10 -42.32
C ARG A 497 -7.07 24.88 -41.65
N TRP A 498 -6.73 25.75 -40.70
CA TRP A 498 -7.71 26.61 -40.05
C TRP A 498 -8.15 27.78 -40.92
N ARG A 499 -7.52 28.01 -42.07
CA ARG A 499 -7.92 29.12 -42.94
C ARG A 499 -9.35 28.93 -43.46
N PRO A 500 -10.11 30.03 -43.61
CA PRO A 500 -11.36 30.00 -44.35
C PRO A 500 -11.14 29.48 -45.78
N LEU A 501 -12.12 28.73 -46.31
CA LEU A 501 -12.09 28.24 -47.68
C LEU A 501 -12.11 29.41 -48.67
N GLU A 502 -11.16 29.42 -49.61
CA GLU A 502 -11.13 30.40 -50.70
C GLU A 502 -12.07 29.99 -51.86
N PRO A 503 -12.71 30.95 -52.55
CA PRO A 503 -13.53 30.65 -53.71
C PRO A 503 -12.70 30.05 -54.85
N PRO A 504 -13.29 29.18 -55.70
CA PRO A 504 -12.57 28.61 -56.84
C PRO A 504 -12.00 29.65 -57.79
N ASP A 505 -10.77 29.46 -58.29
CA ASP A 505 -10.15 30.36 -59.26
C ASP A 505 -10.64 30.05 -60.67
N ARG A 506 -11.55 30.88 -61.18
CA ARG A 506 -12.18 30.67 -62.50
C ARG A 506 -11.25 30.94 -63.68
N ARG A 507 -10.10 31.58 -63.47
CA ARG A 507 -9.12 31.86 -64.54
C ARG A 507 -8.33 30.61 -64.95
N ILE A 508 -8.35 29.57 -64.12
CA ILE A 508 -7.60 28.32 -64.32
C ILE A 508 -8.59 27.18 -64.49
N MET A 509 -8.32 26.33 -65.47
CA MET A 509 -9.05 25.10 -65.74
C MET A 509 -8.08 23.93 -65.79
N ILE A 510 -8.45 22.84 -65.13
CA ILE A 510 -7.71 21.58 -65.18
C ILE A 510 -8.46 20.62 -66.12
N VAL A 511 -7.74 20.09 -67.10
CA VAL A 511 -8.13 18.93 -67.89
C VAL A 511 -7.47 17.72 -67.23
N ALA A 512 -8.23 17.08 -66.34
CA ALA A 512 -7.79 15.96 -65.55
C ALA A 512 -7.88 14.66 -66.36
N ILE A 513 -6.78 13.91 -66.43
CA ILE A 513 -6.74 12.58 -67.03
C ILE A 513 -6.87 11.58 -65.88
N ASP A 514 -8.07 11.04 -65.70
CA ASP A 514 -8.39 10.13 -64.58
C ASP A 514 -8.20 8.64 -64.95
N GLU A 515 -8.45 7.73 -64.01
CA GLU A 515 -8.28 6.28 -64.25
C GLU A 515 -9.18 5.74 -65.36
N GLN A 516 -10.37 6.33 -65.55
CA GLN A 516 -11.27 5.90 -66.61
C GLN A 516 -10.70 6.31 -67.97
N ASP A 517 -10.11 7.49 -68.06
CA ASP A 517 -9.44 7.97 -69.26
C ASP A 517 -8.22 7.07 -69.59
N ILE A 518 -7.42 6.69 -68.59
CA ILE A 518 -6.28 5.76 -68.78
C ILE A 518 -6.76 4.39 -69.24
N THR A 519 -7.82 3.86 -68.65
CA THR A 519 -8.37 2.55 -69.02
C THR A 519 -8.86 2.53 -70.47
N GLN A 520 -9.40 3.64 -70.97
CA GLN A 520 -9.92 3.75 -72.33
C GLN A 520 -8.83 4.02 -73.38
N VAL A 521 -7.85 4.85 -73.04
CA VAL A 521 -6.86 5.38 -74.00
C VAL A 521 -5.51 4.66 -73.92
N GLY A 522 -5.17 4.10 -72.76
CA GLY A 522 -3.86 3.51 -72.45
C GLY A 522 -2.87 4.49 -71.83
N TYR A 523 -1.83 3.93 -71.19
CA TYR A 523 -0.70 4.65 -70.59
C TYR A 523 0.64 4.01 -71.02
N PRO A 524 1.63 4.77 -71.52
CA PRO A 524 1.58 6.20 -71.84
C PRO A 524 0.54 6.52 -72.92
N MET A 525 -0.11 7.68 -72.79
CA MET A 525 -1.14 8.14 -73.75
C MET A 525 -0.57 8.30 -75.17
N PRO A 526 -1.21 7.75 -76.22
CA PRO A 526 -0.79 7.95 -77.61
C PRO A 526 -0.83 9.41 -78.08
N ASP A 527 0.15 9.79 -78.90
CA ASP A 527 0.33 11.16 -79.41
C ASP A 527 -0.87 11.64 -80.23
N ARG A 528 -1.56 10.75 -80.97
CA ARG A 528 -2.81 11.08 -81.69
C ARG A 528 -3.89 11.63 -80.75
N VAL A 529 -4.04 11.02 -79.57
CA VAL A 529 -5.09 11.39 -78.62
C VAL A 529 -4.74 12.71 -77.96
N LEU A 530 -3.47 12.89 -77.57
CA LEU A 530 -2.98 14.14 -77.01
C LEU A 530 -3.10 15.29 -78.03
N ALA A 531 -2.73 15.06 -79.28
CA ALA A 531 -2.88 16.03 -80.36
C ALA A 531 -4.35 16.42 -80.57
N GLN A 532 -5.27 15.44 -80.55
CA GLN A 532 -6.71 15.71 -80.67
C GLN A 532 -7.27 16.50 -79.49
N ALA A 533 -6.85 16.19 -78.26
CA ALA A 533 -7.26 16.92 -77.06
C ALA A 533 -6.80 18.39 -77.14
N ILE A 534 -5.53 18.63 -77.49
CA ILE A 534 -5.00 19.99 -77.65
C ILE A 534 -5.72 20.73 -78.78
N LYS A 535 -5.99 20.09 -79.93
CA LYS A 535 -6.78 20.69 -81.02
C LYS A 535 -8.19 21.09 -80.56
N ASN A 536 -8.88 20.23 -79.81
CA ASN A 536 -10.22 20.52 -79.28
C ASN A 536 -10.21 21.67 -78.26
N ILE A 537 -9.20 21.73 -77.40
CA ILE A 537 -9.02 22.84 -76.44
C ILE A 537 -8.71 24.15 -77.19
N GLN A 538 -7.76 24.11 -78.12
CA GLN A 538 -7.31 25.28 -78.89
C GLN A 538 -8.42 25.86 -79.77
N ALA A 539 -9.38 25.06 -80.22
CA ALA A 539 -10.55 25.52 -80.96
C ALA A 539 -11.39 26.55 -80.17
N GLN A 540 -11.33 26.53 -78.84
CA GLN A 540 -12.01 27.50 -77.97
C GLN A 540 -11.12 28.71 -77.58
N LYS A 541 -9.91 28.83 -78.15
CA LYS A 541 -8.97 29.94 -77.93
C LYS A 541 -8.68 30.22 -76.44
N PRO A 542 -8.11 29.26 -75.70
CA PRO A 542 -7.61 29.53 -74.35
C PRO A 542 -6.49 30.56 -74.40
N ARG A 543 -6.25 31.26 -73.29
CA ARG A 543 -5.18 32.24 -73.20
C ARG A 543 -3.83 31.54 -73.22
N VAL A 544 -3.69 30.51 -72.39
CA VAL A 544 -2.46 29.70 -72.29
C VAL A 544 -2.81 28.24 -72.01
N ILE A 545 -2.07 27.29 -72.59
CA ILE A 545 -2.18 25.86 -72.32
C ILE A 545 -0.87 25.38 -71.68
N GLY A 546 -0.95 24.72 -70.53
CA GLY A 546 0.15 23.99 -69.91
C GLY A 546 -0.05 22.49 -70.04
N LEU A 547 0.97 21.80 -70.51
CA LEU A 547 1.00 20.36 -70.67
C LEU A 547 1.92 19.74 -69.62
N ASP A 548 1.33 19.28 -68.53
CA ASP A 548 2.00 18.61 -67.41
C ASP A 548 2.12 17.10 -67.69
N ILE A 549 2.74 16.78 -68.83
CA ILE A 549 2.96 15.43 -69.32
C ILE A 549 4.33 15.36 -69.97
N TYR A 550 5.21 14.49 -69.45
CA TYR A 550 6.52 14.26 -70.07
C TYR A 550 6.33 13.64 -71.45
N ARG A 551 6.91 14.28 -72.47
CA ARG A 551 6.81 13.83 -73.87
C ARG A 551 8.13 14.07 -74.61
N ASP A 552 9.20 13.56 -74.02
CA ASP A 552 10.57 13.52 -74.54
C ASP A 552 10.72 12.50 -75.68
N LEU A 553 9.96 11.40 -75.61
CA LEU A 553 9.94 10.33 -76.60
C LEU A 553 8.59 10.27 -77.35
N PRO A 554 8.60 9.84 -78.64
CA PRO A 554 7.38 9.63 -79.42
C PRO A 554 6.53 8.48 -78.84
N VAL A 555 5.20 8.66 -78.82
CA VAL A 555 4.25 7.61 -78.40
C VAL A 555 3.24 7.37 -79.53
N GLU A 556 3.51 6.37 -80.37
CA GLU A 556 2.65 6.05 -81.50
C GLU A 556 1.29 5.44 -81.08
N PRO A 557 0.23 5.57 -81.90
CA PRO A 557 0.18 6.29 -83.18
C PRO A 557 0.02 7.82 -83.03
N GLY A 558 0.54 8.58 -84.01
CA GLY A 558 0.18 9.98 -84.25
C GLY A 558 1.23 11.01 -83.87
N HIS A 559 2.51 10.62 -83.79
CA HIS A 559 3.58 11.53 -83.41
C HIS A 559 3.69 12.75 -84.34
N THR A 560 3.54 12.55 -85.64
CA THR A 560 3.58 13.64 -86.64
C THR A 560 2.49 14.69 -86.41
N ASP A 561 1.27 14.26 -86.04
CA ASP A 561 0.16 15.17 -85.72
C ASP A 561 0.47 16.01 -84.48
N LEU A 562 1.07 15.41 -83.46
CA LEU A 562 1.44 16.10 -82.23
C LEU A 562 2.56 17.12 -82.47
N VAL A 563 3.57 16.76 -83.26
CA VAL A 563 4.62 17.68 -83.70
C VAL A 563 4.03 18.88 -84.43
N GLN A 564 3.07 18.67 -85.33
CA GLN A 564 2.37 19.76 -86.02
C GLN A 564 1.59 20.66 -85.05
N VAL A 565 0.94 20.08 -84.03
CA VAL A 565 0.26 20.84 -82.97
C VAL A 565 1.26 21.69 -82.18
N PHE A 566 2.41 21.13 -81.79
CA PHE A 566 3.45 21.87 -81.07
C PHE A 566 4.04 23.02 -81.91
N GLN A 567 4.19 22.80 -83.22
CA GLN A 567 4.64 23.86 -84.14
C GLN A 567 3.61 24.98 -84.27
N SER A 568 2.33 24.63 -84.47
CA SER A 568 1.25 25.59 -84.74
C SER A 568 0.67 26.30 -83.52
N THR A 569 0.88 25.78 -82.31
CA THR A 569 0.28 26.33 -81.07
C THR A 569 1.29 27.19 -80.31
N SER A 570 1.19 28.52 -80.41
CA SER A 570 2.13 29.48 -79.77
C SER A 570 1.90 29.73 -78.27
N ASN A 571 0.74 29.34 -77.75
CA ASN A 571 0.36 29.50 -76.34
C ASN A 571 0.41 28.18 -75.55
N LEU A 572 1.06 27.14 -76.09
CA LEU A 572 1.22 25.83 -75.44
C LEU A 572 2.61 25.71 -74.82
N PHE A 573 2.68 25.32 -73.55
CA PHE A 573 3.93 25.09 -72.81
C PHE A 573 4.02 23.65 -72.32
N GLY A 574 5.15 22.99 -72.57
CA GLY A 574 5.44 21.64 -72.09
C GLY A 574 6.36 21.61 -70.87
N ILE A 575 6.59 20.41 -70.34
CA ILE A 575 7.45 20.20 -69.18
C ILE A 575 8.80 19.56 -69.50
N GLU A 576 9.76 19.83 -68.63
CA GLU A 576 11.02 19.09 -68.46
C GLU A 576 11.25 18.80 -66.98
N LYS A 577 12.23 17.96 -66.66
CA LYS A 577 12.72 17.76 -65.30
C LYS A 577 14.20 18.08 -65.23
N VAL A 578 14.57 19.04 -64.38
CA VAL A 578 15.95 19.58 -64.32
C VAL A 578 16.69 19.20 -63.04
N VAL A 579 15.99 18.86 -61.96
CA VAL A 579 16.56 18.44 -60.67
C VAL A 579 16.44 16.92 -60.49
N GLY A 580 17.51 16.30 -59.99
CA GLY A 580 17.56 14.84 -59.79
C GLY A 580 17.61 14.07 -61.11
N SER A 581 16.71 13.09 -61.28
CA SER A 581 16.59 12.30 -62.52
C SER A 581 16.00 13.16 -63.64
N ARG A 582 16.88 13.72 -64.48
CA ARG A 582 16.51 14.63 -65.56
C ARG A 582 15.65 13.94 -66.62
N VAL A 583 14.67 14.66 -67.13
CA VAL A 583 13.82 14.25 -68.27
C VAL A 583 13.84 15.39 -69.28
N ALA A 584 14.19 15.08 -70.53
CA ALA A 584 14.30 16.10 -71.57
C ALA A 584 12.92 16.69 -71.93
N PRO A 585 12.85 17.93 -72.42
CA PRO A 585 11.61 18.46 -72.96
C PRO A 585 11.26 17.92 -74.35
N PRO A 586 10.00 18.09 -74.80
CA PRO A 586 9.63 17.92 -76.20
C PRO A 586 10.50 18.83 -77.10
N PRO A 587 11.24 18.30 -78.09
CA PRO A 587 12.24 19.06 -78.84
C PRO A 587 11.70 20.34 -79.51
N ILE A 588 10.48 20.27 -80.06
CA ILE A 588 9.83 21.39 -80.75
C ILE A 588 9.48 22.52 -79.78
N LEU A 589 8.95 22.19 -78.60
CA LEU A 589 8.59 23.19 -77.60
C LEU A 589 9.84 23.83 -76.99
N SER A 590 10.91 23.04 -76.83
CA SER A 590 12.22 23.53 -76.36
C SER A 590 12.83 24.56 -77.32
N GLN A 591 12.81 24.29 -78.63
CA GLN A 591 13.27 25.25 -79.65
C GLN A 591 12.50 26.58 -79.62
N LYS A 592 11.22 26.55 -79.24
CA LYS A 592 10.35 27.73 -79.14
C LYS A 592 10.39 28.40 -77.76
N GLN A 593 11.24 27.94 -76.83
CA GLN A 593 11.30 28.39 -75.43
C GLN A 593 9.98 28.25 -74.66
N GLN A 594 9.13 27.33 -75.12
CA GLN A 594 7.80 27.01 -74.59
C GLN A 594 7.88 25.83 -73.60
N VAL A 595 8.90 25.81 -72.76
CA VAL A 595 9.15 24.76 -71.78
C VAL A 595 9.38 25.39 -70.42
N GLY A 596 8.82 24.78 -69.37
CA GLY A 596 9.19 25.06 -67.99
C GLY A 596 9.33 23.75 -67.22
N PHE A 597 10.15 23.75 -66.17
CA PHE A 597 10.37 22.52 -65.41
C PHE A 597 9.18 22.18 -64.49
N ALA A 598 8.99 20.89 -64.20
CA ALA A 598 7.93 20.38 -63.31
C ALA A 598 8.44 20.00 -61.90
N ASP A 599 9.74 20.18 -61.62
CA ASP A 599 10.36 19.90 -60.32
C ASP A 599 9.66 20.59 -59.14
N GLN A 600 9.46 19.82 -58.06
CA GLN A 600 8.87 20.27 -56.80
C GLN A 600 9.87 20.11 -55.65
N VAL A 601 9.71 20.94 -54.61
CA VAL A 601 10.56 20.90 -53.42
C VAL A 601 9.78 20.28 -52.27
N GLU A 602 10.15 19.06 -51.93
CA GLU A 602 9.64 18.36 -50.75
C GLU A 602 10.50 18.68 -49.53
N ASP A 603 9.85 18.96 -48.41
CA ASP A 603 10.51 19.06 -47.12
C ASP A 603 10.88 17.66 -46.58
N ALA A 604 11.67 17.60 -45.51
CA ALA A 604 12.12 16.34 -44.92
C ALA A 604 10.98 15.39 -44.48
N ASP A 605 9.77 15.91 -44.26
CA ASP A 605 8.57 15.13 -43.94
C ASP A 605 7.75 14.71 -45.19
N GLY A 606 8.28 14.95 -46.39
CA GLY A 606 7.66 14.61 -47.68
C GLY A 606 6.51 15.53 -48.08
N LYS A 607 6.30 16.66 -47.38
CA LYS A 607 5.28 17.65 -47.75
C LYS A 607 5.87 18.77 -48.58
N VAL A 608 5.11 19.25 -49.55
CA VAL A 608 5.42 20.42 -50.35
C VAL A 608 4.82 21.65 -49.65
N ARG A 609 5.68 22.53 -49.15
CA ARG A 609 5.31 23.85 -48.57
C ARG A 609 5.88 25.03 -49.34
N ARG A 610 6.77 24.75 -50.29
CA ARG A 610 7.55 25.73 -51.04
C ARG A 610 7.39 25.47 -52.54
N ALA A 611 7.22 26.55 -53.31
CA ALA A 611 7.20 26.48 -54.77
C ALA A 611 8.58 26.79 -55.33
N LEU A 612 9.07 25.95 -56.23
CA LEU A 612 10.28 26.20 -57.01
C LEU A 612 9.90 27.03 -58.25
N LEU A 613 10.35 28.28 -58.30
CA LEU A 613 9.98 29.21 -59.37
C LEU A 613 11.03 29.27 -60.48
N SER A 614 12.31 29.25 -60.11
CA SER A 614 13.42 29.17 -61.04
C SER A 614 14.61 28.42 -60.48
N VAL A 615 15.42 27.87 -61.37
CA VAL A 615 16.71 27.25 -61.07
C VAL A 615 17.76 27.90 -61.96
N GLU A 616 18.87 28.32 -61.36
CA GLU A 616 20.04 28.75 -62.11
C GLU A 616 20.87 27.53 -62.53
N THR A 617 20.95 27.30 -63.84
CA THR A 617 21.83 26.32 -64.46
C THR A 617 23.04 27.06 -65.06
N GLU A 618 24.17 26.38 -65.31
CA GLU A 618 25.46 26.99 -65.68
C GLU A 618 25.41 28.06 -66.79
N ASN A 619 24.42 28.00 -67.70
CA ASN A 619 24.29 28.94 -68.82
C ASN A 619 23.00 29.77 -68.86
N THR A 620 21.93 29.44 -68.10
CA THR A 620 20.64 30.19 -68.13
C THR A 620 19.79 29.95 -66.86
N SER A 621 18.90 30.91 -66.55
CA SER A 621 17.81 30.70 -65.58
C SER A 621 16.65 29.98 -66.25
N GLN A 622 16.35 28.77 -65.77
CA GLN A 622 15.16 28.03 -66.19
C GLN A 622 14.01 28.37 -65.24
N TYR A 623 12.80 28.54 -65.77
CA TYR A 623 11.59 28.82 -65.01
C TYR A 623 10.70 27.59 -64.92
N SER A 624 9.96 27.45 -63.82
CA SER A 624 8.98 26.37 -63.70
C SER A 624 7.83 26.56 -64.69
N LEU A 625 7.12 25.47 -65.00
CA LEU A 625 5.92 25.50 -65.84
C LEU A 625 4.94 26.57 -65.32
N ALA A 626 4.70 26.60 -64.01
CA ALA A 626 3.76 27.54 -63.40
C ALA A 626 4.16 29.01 -63.62
N VAL A 627 5.46 29.34 -63.56
CA VAL A 627 5.94 30.70 -63.84
C VAL A 627 5.75 31.04 -65.32
N LYS A 628 6.09 30.13 -66.24
CA LYS A 628 5.90 30.34 -67.69
C LYS A 628 4.44 30.62 -68.04
N LEU A 629 3.52 29.83 -67.47
CA LEU A 629 2.08 30.00 -67.68
C LEU A 629 1.57 31.32 -67.09
N ALA A 630 1.97 31.66 -65.86
CA ALA A 630 1.56 32.90 -65.21
C ALA A 630 2.09 34.13 -65.96
N LEU A 631 3.36 34.16 -66.35
CA LEU A 631 3.94 35.26 -67.12
C LEU A 631 3.29 35.40 -68.50
N SER A 632 3.00 34.29 -69.19
CA SER A 632 2.31 34.33 -70.48
C SER A 632 0.87 34.84 -70.34
N TYR A 633 0.15 34.47 -69.28
CA TYR A 633 -1.20 34.97 -69.01
C TYR A 633 -1.21 36.47 -68.68
N LEU A 634 -0.22 36.91 -67.89
CA LEU A 634 -0.11 38.30 -67.43
C LEU A 634 0.49 39.24 -68.49
N ALA A 635 1.16 38.71 -69.51
CA ALA A 635 1.68 39.50 -70.62
C ALA A 635 0.57 40.24 -71.37
N ASP A 636 -0.58 39.59 -71.55
CA ASP A 636 -1.78 40.20 -72.16
C ASP A 636 -2.40 41.30 -71.29
N GLU A 637 -2.11 41.31 -69.99
CA GLU A 637 -2.48 42.38 -69.04
C GLU A 637 -1.43 43.52 -69.00
N GLY A 638 -0.38 43.44 -69.83
CA GLY A 638 0.72 44.41 -69.86
C GLY A 638 1.66 44.32 -68.65
N LEU A 639 1.63 43.22 -67.90
CA LEU A 639 2.43 43.04 -66.68
C LEU A 639 3.70 42.22 -66.98
N ALA A 640 4.85 42.87 -66.84
CA ALA A 640 6.17 42.24 -66.97
C ALA A 640 6.85 42.03 -65.61
N LEU A 641 7.70 41.00 -65.53
CA LEU A 641 8.53 40.71 -64.36
C LEU A 641 9.67 41.74 -64.27
N GLN A 642 9.80 42.41 -63.14
CA GLN A 642 10.84 43.42 -62.89
C GLN A 642 11.70 43.01 -61.70
N GLN A 643 13.01 42.93 -61.89
CA GLN A 643 13.96 42.72 -60.80
C GLN A 643 14.14 44.04 -60.03
N LEU A 644 13.97 44.01 -58.71
CA LEU A 644 14.06 45.21 -57.85
C LEU A 644 15.43 45.41 -57.22
N ASP A 645 16.23 44.34 -57.10
CA ASP A 645 17.53 44.36 -56.45
C ASP A 645 18.63 43.73 -57.31
N GLU A 646 19.85 44.26 -57.26
CA GLU A 646 20.99 43.72 -58.01
C GLU A 646 21.31 42.26 -57.62
N ALA A 647 20.96 41.87 -56.39
CA ALA A 647 21.17 40.52 -55.86
C ALA A 647 20.12 39.49 -56.34
N GLY A 648 19.08 39.92 -57.07
CA GLY A 648 18.05 39.04 -57.63
C GLY A 648 17.20 38.31 -56.58
N ARG A 649 17.03 38.91 -55.39
CA ARG A 649 16.21 38.35 -54.30
C ARG A 649 14.77 38.82 -54.37
N GLN A 650 14.50 39.95 -55.03
CA GLN A 650 13.17 40.55 -55.09
C GLN A 650 12.73 40.81 -56.53
N PHE A 651 11.58 40.25 -56.88
CA PHE A 651 10.93 40.51 -58.16
C PHE A 651 9.56 41.14 -57.95
N LYS A 652 9.27 42.19 -58.71
CA LYS A 652 7.95 42.81 -58.79
C LYS A 652 7.19 42.27 -60.00
N LEU A 653 5.93 41.93 -59.79
CA LEU A 653 5.00 41.54 -60.85
C LEU A 653 3.62 42.08 -60.49
N GLY A 654 3.14 43.07 -61.26
CA GLY A 654 1.90 43.80 -60.95
C GLY A 654 1.93 44.43 -59.56
N LYS A 655 0.96 44.08 -58.73
CA LYS A 655 0.80 44.54 -57.33
C LYS A 655 1.70 43.81 -56.33
N ALA A 656 2.29 42.67 -56.71
CA ALA A 656 3.03 41.82 -55.78
C ALA A 656 4.55 42.00 -55.87
N ILE A 657 5.20 41.83 -54.72
CA ILE A 657 6.65 41.71 -54.58
C ILE A 657 6.93 40.30 -54.09
N PHE A 658 7.54 39.49 -54.94
CA PHE A 658 8.03 38.16 -54.62
C PHE A 658 9.40 38.31 -53.98
N GLN A 659 9.56 37.73 -52.80
CA GLN A 659 10.83 37.67 -52.09
C GLN A 659 11.31 36.23 -52.08
N ARG A 660 12.59 36.05 -52.41
CA ARG A 660 13.25 34.75 -52.42
C ARG A 660 13.29 34.17 -51.00
N PHE A 661 12.91 32.91 -50.89
CA PHE A 661 13.03 32.12 -49.67
C PHE A 661 14.50 31.85 -49.34
N GLU A 662 14.88 32.13 -48.10
CA GLU A 662 16.21 31.86 -47.54
C GLU A 662 16.21 30.58 -46.71
N SER A 663 17.37 29.95 -46.55
CA SER A 663 17.52 28.63 -45.88
C SER A 663 17.08 28.61 -44.41
N GLN A 664 16.88 29.77 -43.79
CA GLN A 664 16.47 29.91 -42.40
C GLN A 664 15.10 30.60 -42.27
N ASP A 665 14.34 30.83 -43.34
CA ASP A 665 13.10 31.58 -43.24
C ASP A 665 12.06 30.91 -42.34
N GLY A 666 11.41 31.69 -41.48
CA GLY A 666 10.41 31.19 -40.52
C GLY A 666 10.96 30.08 -39.63
N GLY A 667 10.25 28.94 -39.59
CA GLY A 667 10.61 27.76 -38.81
C GLY A 667 11.76 26.92 -39.36
N TYR A 668 12.23 27.18 -40.58
CA TYR A 668 13.27 26.37 -41.23
C TYR A 668 14.68 26.63 -40.67
N VAL A 669 15.49 25.57 -40.69
CA VAL A 669 16.92 25.60 -40.36
C VAL A 669 17.66 24.80 -41.43
N ASN A 670 18.58 25.46 -42.13
CA ASN A 670 19.38 24.86 -43.20
C ASN A 670 18.53 24.21 -44.32
N ALA A 671 17.39 24.81 -44.66
CA ALA A 671 16.58 24.34 -45.79
C ALA A 671 17.35 24.42 -47.10
N GLN A 672 17.14 23.42 -47.96
CA GLN A 672 17.76 23.35 -49.28
C GLN A 672 17.13 24.41 -50.20
N ALA A 673 17.72 25.60 -50.21
CA ALA A 673 17.35 26.71 -51.09
C ALA A 673 18.37 26.90 -52.24
N GLY A 674 19.66 26.64 -51.98
CA GLY A 674 20.73 26.69 -53.00
C GLY A 674 20.73 28.01 -53.79
N LYS A 675 20.94 27.91 -55.11
CA LYS A 675 20.78 29.04 -56.07
C LYS A 675 19.36 29.15 -56.65
N SER A 676 18.42 28.33 -56.19
CA SER A 676 17.06 28.34 -56.73
C SER A 676 16.21 29.46 -56.12
N TYR A 677 15.27 29.97 -56.91
CA TYR A 677 14.28 30.93 -56.46
C TYR A 677 13.05 30.18 -55.97
N GLN A 678 12.84 30.18 -54.66
CA GLN A 678 11.71 29.52 -54.01
C GLN A 678 10.85 30.55 -53.28
N ILE A 679 9.56 30.24 -53.11
CA ILE A 679 8.64 31.01 -52.25
C ILE A 679 7.79 30.09 -51.39
N MET A 680 7.30 30.58 -50.26
CA MET A 680 6.29 29.85 -49.46
C MET A 680 4.97 29.75 -50.22
N LEU A 681 4.38 28.55 -50.23
CA LEU A 681 3.10 28.29 -50.86
C LEU A 681 1.95 28.80 -50.00
N ASN A 682 1.14 29.66 -50.63
CA ASN A 682 -0.16 30.07 -50.15
C ASN A 682 -1.23 29.32 -50.95
N PHE A 683 -1.43 28.03 -50.64
CA PHE A 683 -2.41 27.17 -51.33
C PHE A 683 -3.79 27.81 -51.37
N ARG A 684 -4.46 27.70 -52.53
CA ARG A 684 -5.88 28.04 -52.67
C ARG A 684 -6.76 26.86 -52.24
N GLY A 685 -6.30 25.64 -52.47
CA GLY A 685 -6.93 24.42 -51.99
C GLY A 685 -6.65 23.20 -52.88
N SER A 686 -7.57 22.24 -52.83
CA SER A 686 -7.52 21.01 -53.61
C SER A 686 -8.06 21.21 -55.02
N GLU A 687 -8.16 20.12 -55.80
CA GLU A 687 -8.71 20.13 -57.15
C GLU A 687 -10.14 20.72 -57.21
N ALA A 688 -10.91 20.61 -56.12
CA ALA A 688 -12.25 21.21 -56.01
C ALA A 688 -12.27 22.75 -56.04
N ASN A 689 -11.12 23.40 -55.81
CA ASN A 689 -10.96 24.85 -55.89
C ASN A 689 -10.59 25.34 -57.31
N PHE A 690 -10.58 24.44 -58.29
CA PHE A 690 -10.35 24.75 -59.69
C PHE A 690 -11.48 24.19 -60.54
N LEU A 691 -11.67 24.75 -61.74
CA LEU A 691 -12.63 24.20 -62.68
C LEU A 691 -12.00 23.01 -63.38
N THR A 692 -12.57 21.82 -63.15
CA THR A 692 -12.01 20.57 -63.68
C THR A 692 -12.97 19.94 -64.69
N VAL A 693 -12.41 19.48 -65.81
CA VAL A 693 -13.08 18.63 -66.80
C VAL A 693 -12.21 17.41 -67.09
N SER A 694 -12.82 16.28 -67.39
CA SER A 694 -12.10 15.04 -67.75
C SER A 694 -11.59 15.07 -69.19
N LEU A 695 -10.54 14.32 -69.50
CA LEU A 695 -10.04 14.19 -70.88
C LEU A 695 -11.12 13.65 -71.81
N ARG A 696 -11.89 12.64 -71.39
CA ARG A 696 -13.00 12.10 -72.19
C ARG A 696 -14.02 13.17 -72.60
N GLN A 697 -14.34 14.13 -71.72
CA GLN A 697 -15.25 15.23 -72.05
C GLN A 697 -14.66 16.13 -73.12
N VAL A 698 -13.35 16.39 -73.07
CA VAL A 698 -12.62 17.16 -74.09
C VAL A 698 -12.63 16.45 -75.44
N LEU A 699 -12.35 15.15 -75.45
CA LEU A 699 -12.30 14.35 -76.68
C LEU A 699 -13.67 14.22 -77.34
N ASN A 700 -14.71 13.98 -76.55
CA ASN A 700 -16.10 13.86 -77.01
C ASN A 700 -16.79 15.21 -77.27
N ARG A 701 -16.08 16.33 -77.08
CA ARG A 701 -16.62 17.71 -77.21
C ARG A 701 -17.86 17.95 -76.34
N GLN A 702 -17.93 17.31 -75.17
CA GLN A 702 -19.02 17.44 -74.18
C GLN A 702 -18.75 18.58 -73.19
N ILE A 703 -18.37 19.75 -73.72
CA ILE A 703 -17.96 20.92 -72.95
C ILE A 703 -18.67 22.14 -73.53
N SER A 704 -19.13 23.05 -72.67
CA SER A 704 -19.87 24.24 -73.11
C SER A 704 -19.02 25.09 -74.06
N ALA A 705 -19.66 25.71 -75.05
CA ALA A 705 -19.00 26.67 -75.92
C ALA A 705 -18.41 27.80 -75.07
N GLN A 706 -17.13 28.14 -75.28
CA GLN A 706 -16.35 29.16 -74.54
C GLN A 706 -15.87 28.78 -73.13
N GLN A 707 -16.04 27.52 -72.70
CA GLN A 707 -15.58 27.11 -71.38
C GLN A 707 -14.06 27.26 -71.21
N PHE A 708 -13.25 27.06 -72.25
CA PHE A 708 -11.79 27.27 -72.21
C PHE A 708 -11.34 28.68 -72.58
N SER A 709 -12.23 29.52 -73.11
CA SER A 709 -11.84 30.85 -73.60
C SER A 709 -11.30 31.75 -72.49
N ASP A 710 -10.23 32.50 -72.79
CA ASP A 710 -9.59 33.47 -71.88
C ASP A 710 -9.09 32.88 -70.54
N ARG A 711 -8.72 31.59 -70.55
CA ARG A 711 -8.26 30.87 -69.36
C ARG A 711 -6.89 30.24 -69.54
N ILE A 712 -6.25 29.94 -68.42
CA ILE A 712 -5.12 29.03 -68.34
C ILE A 712 -5.68 27.61 -68.27
N VAL A 713 -5.35 26.76 -69.23
CA VAL A 713 -5.78 25.36 -69.28
C VAL A 713 -4.59 24.46 -68.98
N LEU A 714 -4.65 23.72 -67.88
CA LEU A 714 -3.63 22.77 -67.46
C LEU A 714 -4.09 21.35 -67.79
N ILE A 715 -3.30 20.62 -68.58
CA ILE A 715 -3.57 19.23 -68.95
C ILE A 715 -2.59 18.34 -68.21
N GLY A 716 -3.07 17.39 -67.41
CA GLY A 716 -2.20 16.51 -66.64
C GLY A 716 -2.93 15.31 -66.03
N TYR A 717 -2.16 14.37 -65.48
CA TYR A 717 -2.70 13.17 -64.88
C TYR A 717 -3.28 13.43 -63.48
N SER A 718 -4.44 12.84 -63.22
CA SER A 718 -5.10 12.80 -61.91
C SER A 718 -5.32 11.36 -61.40
N ALA A 719 -4.98 10.38 -62.23
CA ALA A 719 -5.08 8.96 -61.94
C ALA A 719 -4.06 8.50 -60.88
N GLU A 720 -4.49 7.62 -59.98
CA GLU A 720 -3.64 7.13 -58.89
C GLU A 720 -2.48 6.26 -59.39
N SER A 721 -2.70 5.52 -60.47
CA SER A 721 -1.74 4.61 -61.11
C SER A 721 -0.50 5.30 -61.69
N VAL A 722 -0.57 6.61 -61.98
CA VAL A 722 0.56 7.39 -62.54
C VAL A 722 1.55 7.82 -61.46
N GLY A 723 1.10 7.97 -60.21
CA GLY A 723 1.96 8.30 -59.07
C GLY A 723 2.41 9.75 -58.96
N ASP A 724 1.85 10.68 -59.75
CA ASP A 724 2.17 12.12 -59.69
C ASP A 724 1.40 12.83 -58.56
N ARG A 725 1.68 12.44 -57.31
CA ARG A 725 0.93 12.84 -56.12
C ARG A 725 1.84 13.43 -55.05
N PHE A 726 1.50 14.63 -54.58
CA PHE A 726 2.25 15.36 -53.58
C PHE A 726 1.45 15.53 -52.29
N ARG A 727 2.13 15.34 -51.15
CA ARG A 727 1.56 15.68 -49.84
C ARG A 727 1.68 17.19 -49.62
N THR A 728 0.62 17.82 -49.17
CA THR A 728 0.62 19.25 -48.84
C THR A 728 0.00 19.46 -47.46
N PRO A 729 0.09 20.67 -46.88
CA PRO A 729 -0.54 20.97 -45.60
C PRO A 729 -2.08 20.82 -45.57
N ASP A 730 -2.74 20.69 -46.73
CA ASP A 730 -4.18 20.82 -46.93
C ASP A 730 -5.00 19.55 -46.54
N ASN A 731 -6.27 19.77 -46.18
CA ASN A 731 -7.41 18.84 -46.01
C ASN A 731 -7.19 17.48 -45.31
N GLY A 732 -6.23 17.37 -44.39
CA GLY A 732 -6.23 16.34 -43.35
C GLY A 732 -6.93 16.81 -42.08
N SER A 733 -8.09 16.24 -41.73
CA SER A 733 -8.64 16.36 -40.38
C SER A 733 -7.91 15.38 -39.45
N TRP A 734 -7.94 15.61 -38.13
CA TRP A 734 -7.54 14.56 -37.17
C TRP A 734 -8.28 13.23 -37.40
N PHE A 735 -9.43 13.29 -38.08
CA PHE A 735 -10.28 12.14 -38.41
C PHE A 735 -10.27 11.71 -39.89
N ASN A 736 -9.62 12.47 -40.80
CA ASN A 736 -9.55 12.10 -42.23
C ASN A 736 -8.09 12.11 -42.71
N PRO A 737 -7.60 11.00 -43.30
CA PRO A 737 -6.24 10.92 -43.80
C PRO A 737 -5.97 12.00 -44.84
N MET A 738 -4.75 12.54 -44.82
CA MET A 738 -4.26 13.49 -45.82
C MET A 738 -4.43 12.91 -47.22
N LEU A 739 -5.27 13.53 -48.04
CA LEU A 739 -5.35 13.17 -49.46
C LEU A 739 -4.27 13.94 -50.21
N PRO A 740 -3.34 13.25 -50.91
CA PRO A 740 -2.37 13.91 -51.77
C PRO A 740 -3.07 14.70 -52.88
N ILE A 741 -2.47 15.82 -53.30
CA ILE A 741 -2.89 16.55 -54.50
C ILE A 741 -2.08 16.08 -55.72
N ASN A 742 -2.70 16.10 -56.89
CA ASN A 742 -2.04 15.75 -58.15
C ASN A 742 -1.06 16.85 -58.59
N GLY A 743 0.01 16.52 -59.30
CA GLY A 743 1.02 17.50 -59.77
C GLY A 743 0.41 18.64 -60.58
N VAL A 744 -0.55 18.33 -61.46
CA VAL A 744 -1.30 19.33 -62.22
C VAL A 744 -2.08 20.31 -61.32
N THR A 745 -2.61 19.84 -60.18
CA THR A 745 -3.30 20.67 -59.18
C THR A 745 -2.32 21.52 -58.37
N LEU A 746 -1.12 21.01 -58.12
CA LEU A 746 -0.05 21.78 -57.49
C LEU A 746 0.42 22.91 -58.41
N HIS A 747 0.59 22.65 -59.71
CA HIS A 747 0.86 23.68 -60.71
C HIS A 747 -0.27 24.72 -60.77
N ALA A 748 -1.55 24.30 -60.73
CA ALA A 748 -2.69 25.21 -60.65
C ALA A 748 -2.63 26.12 -59.42
N ASN A 749 -2.25 25.60 -58.25
CA ASN A 749 -2.06 26.38 -57.04
C ASN A 749 -0.93 27.42 -57.18
N ILE A 750 0.22 27.04 -57.73
CA ILE A 750 1.35 27.95 -57.94
C ILE A 750 0.96 29.07 -58.93
N VAL A 751 0.34 28.70 -60.06
CA VAL A 751 -0.15 29.67 -61.06
C VAL A 751 -1.16 30.61 -60.43
N SER A 752 -2.16 30.08 -59.71
CA SER A 752 -3.18 30.87 -59.01
C SER A 752 -2.56 31.84 -58.02
N GLN A 753 -1.56 31.40 -57.24
CA GLN A 753 -0.84 32.26 -56.32
C GLN A 753 -0.14 33.41 -57.04
N ILE A 754 0.58 33.14 -58.13
CA ILE A 754 1.31 34.17 -58.88
C ILE A 754 0.34 35.19 -59.50
N ILE A 755 -0.68 34.73 -60.24
CA ILE A 755 -1.61 35.64 -60.93
C ILE A 755 -2.50 36.41 -59.94
N SER A 756 -2.96 35.78 -58.85
CA SER A 756 -3.78 36.47 -57.84
C SER A 756 -2.96 37.50 -57.07
N ALA A 757 -1.68 37.21 -56.79
CA ALA A 757 -0.81 38.17 -56.15
C ALA A 757 -0.55 39.37 -57.09
N ALA A 758 -0.30 39.10 -58.37
CA ALA A 758 -0.01 40.15 -59.36
C ALA A 758 -1.23 41.04 -59.68
N LEU A 759 -2.41 40.46 -59.90
CA LEU A 759 -3.62 41.17 -60.33
C LEU A 759 -4.46 41.67 -59.14
N ASP A 760 -4.70 40.79 -58.16
CA ASP A 760 -5.65 41.04 -57.08
C ASP A 760 -4.97 41.54 -55.80
N GLY A 761 -3.64 41.44 -55.72
CA GLY A 761 -2.89 41.77 -54.51
C GLY A 761 -3.03 40.72 -53.41
N ARG A 762 -3.33 39.45 -53.76
CA ARG A 762 -3.41 38.34 -52.80
C ARG A 762 -2.10 38.25 -52.00
N PRO A 763 -2.15 38.24 -50.65
CA PRO A 763 -0.93 38.29 -49.84
C PRO A 763 -0.09 37.02 -50.02
N LEU A 764 1.22 37.22 -50.15
CA LEU A 764 2.22 36.16 -50.09
C LEU A 764 2.56 35.89 -48.62
N ILE A 765 2.93 34.64 -48.30
CA ILE A 765 3.42 34.30 -46.97
C ILE A 765 4.83 34.88 -46.80
N ARG A 766 4.97 35.79 -45.85
CA ARG A 766 6.20 36.49 -45.47
C ARG A 766 6.62 36.06 -44.08
N VAL A 767 7.91 36.16 -43.80
CA VAL A 767 8.52 35.82 -42.50
C VAL A 767 9.22 37.03 -41.91
N TRP A 768 9.47 36.99 -40.61
CA TRP A 768 10.30 38.00 -39.93
C TRP A 768 11.78 37.72 -40.12
N SER A 769 12.58 38.80 -40.06
CA SER A 769 14.03 38.69 -39.95
C SER A 769 14.44 38.04 -38.63
N LYS A 770 15.58 37.35 -38.61
CA LYS A 770 16.09 36.65 -37.41
C LYS A 770 16.24 37.54 -36.16
N PRO A 771 16.73 38.79 -36.25
CA PRO A 771 16.78 39.66 -35.09
C PRO A 771 15.39 39.94 -34.48
N LEU A 772 14.36 40.12 -35.31
CA LEU A 772 12.99 40.32 -34.84
C LEU A 772 12.45 39.05 -34.17
N GLU A 773 12.73 37.88 -34.72
CA GLU A 773 12.35 36.61 -34.09
C GLU A 773 13.04 36.41 -32.73
N TRP A 774 14.32 36.76 -32.60
CA TRP A 774 15.04 36.67 -31.32
C TRP A 774 14.47 37.62 -30.27
N LEU A 775 14.17 38.86 -30.67
CA LEU A 775 13.50 39.84 -29.81
C LEU A 775 12.10 39.36 -29.42
N TRP A 776 11.39 38.67 -30.30
CA TRP A 776 10.08 38.09 -30.02
C TRP A 776 10.14 37.00 -28.96
N VAL A 777 11.12 36.09 -29.02
CA VAL A 777 11.33 35.07 -27.97
C VAL A 777 11.66 35.74 -26.63
N LEU A 778 12.56 36.72 -26.65
CA LEU A 778 12.95 37.46 -25.45
C LEU A 778 11.77 38.22 -24.83
N PHE A 779 10.92 38.83 -25.66
CA PHE A 779 9.71 39.53 -25.23
C PHE A 779 8.76 38.58 -24.48
N TRP A 780 8.46 37.40 -25.04
CA TRP A 780 7.58 36.44 -24.39
C TRP A 780 8.18 35.79 -23.14
N ALA A 781 9.50 35.60 -23.09
CA ALA A 781 10.19 35.27 -21.84
C ALA A 781 10.08 36.38 -20.78
N GLY A 782 10.05 37.64 -21.19
CA GLY A 782 9.76 38.77 -20.32
C GLY A 782 8.32 38.75 -19.79
N VAL A 783 7.35 38.52 -20.66
CA VAL A 783 5.93 38.41 -20.30
C VAL A 783 5.72 37.30 -19.26
N GLY A 784 6.30 36.12 -19.46
CA GLY A 784 6.18 35.01 -18.50
C GLY A 784 6.76 35.32 -17.12
N ALA A 785 7.94 35.96 -17.10
CA ALA A 785 8.55 36.42 -15.85
C ALA A 785 7.72 37.53 -15.17
N LEU A 786 7.12 38.45 -15.94
CA LEU A 786 6.27 39.52 -15.39
C LEU A 786 4.96 38.99 -14.79
N ILE A 787 4.29 38.06 -15.47
CA ILE A 787 3.05 37.43 -14.98
C ILE A 787 3.33 36.65 -13.69
N SER A 788 4.39 35.83 -13.67
CA SER A 788 4.82 35.07 -12.50
C SER A 788 5.21 35.97 -11.31
N ARG A 789 5.71 37.18 -11.58
CA ARG A 789 5.95 38.20 -10.55
C ARG A 789 4.66 38.84 -10.03
N TRP A 790 3.71 39.16 -10.90
CA TRP A 790 2.51 39.91 -10.55
C TRP A 790 1.44 39.04 -9.88
N LEU A 791 1.26 37.81 -10.37
CA LEU A 791 0.26 36.86 -9.89
C LEU A 791 0.89 35.90 -8.88
N ARG A 792 0.51 36.06 -7.60
CA ARG A 792 1.06 35.26 -6.48
C ARG A 792 0.34 33.92 -6.25
N SER A 793 -0.90 33.81 -6.73
CA SER A 793 -1.70 32.60 -6.56
C SER A 793 -1.37 31.62 -7.69
N PRO A 794 -1.10 30.34 -7.40
CA PRO A 794 -0.79 29.36 -8.42
C PRO A 794 -1.92 29.21 -9.43
N LEU A 795 -3.18 29.29 -8.98
CA LEU A 795 -4.35 29.23 -9.87
C LEU A 795 -4.42 30.46 -10.80
N LYS A 796 -4.24 31.67 -10.26
CA LYS A 796 -4.23 32.90 -11.07
C LYS A 796 -3.07 32.90 -12.06
N LEU A 797 -1.91 32.40 -11.66
CA LEU A 797 -0.75 32.25 -12.53
C LEU A 797 -1.04 31.29 -13.68
N ALA A 798 -1.61 30.10 -13.39
CA ALA A 798 -1.97 29.13 -14.41
C ALA A 798 -2.98 29.72 -15.42
N ILE A 799 -4.04 30.38 -14.95
CA ILE A 799 -5.02 31.06 -15.80
C ILE A 799 -4.33 32.15 -16.63
N GLY A 800 -3.49 32.98 -16.02
CA GLY A 800 -2.76 34.05 -16.71
C GLY A 800 -1.89 33.52 -17.84
N ILE A 801 -1.10 32.48 -17.59
CA ILE A 801 -0.24 31.84 -18.60
C ILE A 801 -1.08 31.25 -19.74
N LEU A 802 -2.18 30.55 -19.43
CA LEU A 802 -3.10 29.98 -20.43
C LEU A 802 -3.73 31.06 -21.31
N CYS A 803 -4.25 32.13 -20.72
CA CYS A 803 -4.80 33.27 -21.46
C CYS A 803 -3.75 33.90 -22.40
N THR A 804 -2.52 34.09 -21.91
CA THR A 804 -1.45 34.64 -22.75
C THR A 804 -0.95 33.69 -23.84
N THR A 805 -0.99 32.38 -23.59
CA THR A 805 -0.70 31.34 -24.59
C THR A 805 -1.74 31.39 -25.71
N GLY A 806 -3.04 31.44 -25.36
CA GLY A 806 -4.11 31.62 -26.34
C GLY A 806 -4.00 32.93 -27.10
N GLY A 807 -3.64 34.02 -26.42
CA GLY A 807 -3.38 35.32 -27.05
C GLY A 807 -2.22 35.30 -28.04
N LEU A 808 -1.10 34.65 -27.70
CA LEU A 808 0.04 34.48 -28.60
C LEU A 808 -0.37 33.69 -29.84
N ILE A 809 -0.93 32.49 -29.68
CA ILE A 809 -1.35 31.64 -30.81
C ILE A 809 -2.38 32.37 -31.68
N GLY A 810 -3.39 32.99 -31.06
CA GLY A 810 -4.42 33.75 -31.76
C GLY A 810 -3.87 34.94 -32.53
N SER A 811 -2.96 35.73 -31.93
CA SER A 811 -2.33 36.87 -32.61
C SER A 811 -1.44 36.44 -33.78
N SER A 812 -0.67 35.35 -33.62
CA SER A 812 0.14 34.78 -34.70
C SER A 812 -0.72 34.20 -35.82
N TYR A 813 -1.86 33.59 -35.49
CA TYR A 813 -2.82 33.10 -36.49
C TYR A 813 -3.49 34.26 -37.26
N LEU A 814 -3.89 35.35 -36.57
CA LEU A 814 -4.41 36.55 -37.24
C LEU A 814 -3.37 37.20 -38.15
N ALA A 815 -2.11 37.27 -37.71
CA ALA A 815 -1.00 37.71 -38.56
C ALA A 815 -0.82 36.79 -39.78
N PHE A 816 -0.95 35.48 -39.58
CA PHE A 816 -0.89 34.49 -40.65
C PHE A 816 -1.98 34.68 -41.71
N LEU A 817 -3.21 35.00 -41.31
CA LEU A 817 -4.30 35.35 -42.26
C LEU A 817 -3.97 36.58 -43.12
N SER A 818 -3.15 37.51 -42.60
CA SER A 818 -2.64 38.66 -43.36
C SER A 818 -1.36 38.39 -44.17
N GLY A 819 -0.92 37.13 -44.21
CA GLY A 819 0.28 36.69 -44.93
C GLY A 819 1.58 36.80 -44.14
N TRP A 820 1.54 36.82 -42.80
CA TRP A 820 2.74 36.82 -41.96
C TRP A 820 2.86 35.53 -41.16
N TRP A 821 3.86 34.72 -41.47
CA TRP A 821 4.23 33.57 -40.64
C TRP A 821 5.23 33.99 -39.56
N ILE A 822 4.72 34.12 -38.33
CA ILE A 822 5.50 34.49 -37.14
C ILE A 822 5.71 33.24 -36.29
N PRO A 823 6.93 32.96 -35.80
CA PRO A 823 7.21 31.79 -34.97
C PRO A 823 6.40 31.78 -33.67
N VAL A 824 5.92 30.60 -33.27
CA VAL A 824 5.06 30.39 -32.10
C VAL A 824 5.73 29.51 -31.04
N VAL A 825 6.43 28.45 -31.44
CA VAL A 825 6.99 27.47 -30.48
C VAL A 825 8.08 28.08 -29.60
N PRO A 826 9.11 28.76 -30.14
CA PRO A 826 10.16 29.31 -29.29
C PRO A 826 9.64 30.38 -28.30
N PRO A 827 8.75 31.32 -28.68
CA PRO A 827 8.13 32.23 -27.73
C PRO A 827 7.27 31.56 -26.65
N LEU A 828 6.54 30.48 -26.98
CA LEU A 828 5.81 29.71 -25.96
C LEU A 828 6.75 29.06 -24.95
N LEU A 829 7.86 28.46 -25.40
CA LEU A 829 8.89 27.94 -24.50
C LEU A 829 9.49 29.05 -23.62
N GLY A 830 9.68 30.25 -24.19
CA GLY A 830 10.12 31.43 -23.44
C GLY A 830 9.12 31.82 -22.34
N LEU A 831 7.84 31.93 -22.70
CA LEU A 831 6.74 32.27 -21.78
C LEU A 831 6.65 31.28 -20.62
N TRP A 832 6.55 29.98 -20.92
CA TRP A 832 6.41 28.93 -19.91
C TRP A 832 7.69 28.73 -19.10
N GLY A 833 8.84 28.65 -19.78
CA GLY A 833 10.14 28.44 -19.15
C GLY A 833 10.51 29.54 -18.18
N SER A 834 10.29 30.81 -18.54
CA SER A 834 10.54 31.95 -17.66
C SER A 834 9.58 32.00 -16.46
N ALA A 835 8.30 31.66 -16.66
CA ALA A 835 7.32 31.61 -15.57
C ALA A 835 7.69 30.54 -14.54
N ILE A 836 8.04 29.32 -14.99
CA ILE A 836 8.47 28.20 -14.15
C ILE A 836 9.79 28.53 -13.45
N ALA A 837 10.80 29.01 -14.18
CA ALA A 837 12.10 29.36 -13.62
C ALA A 837 11.97 30.44 -12.55
N LEU A 838 11.13 31.46 -12.77
CA LEU A 838 10.88 32.46 -11.75
C LEU A 838 10.24 31.83 -10.52
N VAL A 839 9.19 30.99 -10.65
CA VAL A 839 8.57 30.31 -9.50
C VAL A 839 9.62 29.54 -8.69
N ILE A 840 10.46 28.73 -9.33
CA ILE A 840 11.53 27.94 -8.66
C ILE A 840 12.54 28.85 -7.95
N VAL A 841 12.99 29.91 -8.61
CA VAL A 841 13.92 30.88 -7.99
C VAL A 841 13.24 31.60 -6.81
N THR A 842 11.94 31.92 -6.95
CA THR A 842 11.18 32.59 -5.88
C THR A 842 11.03 31.72 -4.64
N THR A 843 10.73 30.42 -4.80
CA THR A 843 10.54 29.49 -3.68
C THR A 843 11.86 29.28 -2.97
N LYS A 844 12.93 28.96 -3.72
CA LYS A 844 14.27 28.76 -3.15
C LYS A 844 14.81 30.00 -2.42
N GLN A 845 14.57 31.20 -2.96
CA GLN A 845 14.95 32.45 -2.27
C GLN A 845 14.12 32.70 -1.01
N ARG A 846 12.82 32.40 -1.03
CA ARG A 846 11.94 32.55 0.14
C ARG A 846 12.34 31.59 1.24
N ASP A 847 12.65 30.34 0.91
CA ASP A 847 13.06 29.33 1.90
C ASP A 847 14.35 29.75 2.60
N ARG A 848 15.35 30.23 1.84
CA ARG A 848 16.61 30.74 2.41
C ARG A 848 16.40 31.96 3.32
N LEU A 849 15.54 32.91 2.92
CA LEU A 849 15.22 34.08 3.74
C LEU A 849 14.42 33.71 4.99
N GLN A 850 13.48 32.76 4.88
CA GLN A 850 12.68 32.28 6.00
C GLN A 850 13.57 31.58 7.03
N PHE A 851 14.49 30.75 6.58
CA PHE A 851 15.49 30.11 7.43
C PHE A 851 16.35 31.14 8.18
N GLN A 852 16.99 32.07 7.46
CA GLN A 852 17.82 33.12 8.07
C GLN A 852 17.04 33.96 9.09
N ARG A 853 15.79 34.30 8.79
CA ARG A 853 14.96 35.09 9.71
C ARG A 853 14.51 34.29 10.93
N THR A 854 14.20 33.00 10.76
CA THR A 854 13.88 32.10 11.87
C THR A 854 15.08 31.96 12.82
N LEU A 855 16.27 31.73 12.27
CA LEU A 855 17.51 31.64 13.05
C LEU A 855 17.81 32.93 13.82
N ASN A 856 17.71 34.10 13.17
CA ASN A 856 17.91 35.38 13.84
C ASN A 856 16.90 35.66 14.96
N LEU A 857 15.64 35.23 14.80
CA LEU A 857 14.62 35.37 15.86
C LEU A 857 14.92 34.47 17.06
N LEU A 858 15.42 33.25 16.83
CA LEU A 858 15.81 32.34 17.91
C LEU A 858 17.09 32.80 18.63
N LEU A 859 18.08 33.30 17.89
CA LEU A 859 19.30 33.88 18.47
C LEU A 859 18.99 35.12 19.31
N ALA A 860 18.06 35.97 18.88
CA ALA A 860 17.61 37.10 19.69
C ALA A 860 16.90 36.65 20.98
N ALA A 861 16.04 35.62 20.89
CA ALA A 861 15.34 35.06 22.05
C ALA A 861 16.27 34.35 23.07
N GLN A 862 17.51 34.03 22.67
CA GLN A 862 18.51 33.42 23.54
C GLN A 862 18.92 34.32 24.70
N GLN A 863 18.79 35.66 24.56
CA GLN A 863 19.07 36.60 25.66
C GLN A 863 18.02 36.53 26.77
N ASP A 864 16.76 36.31 26.41
CA ASP A 864 15.63 36.30 27.35
C ASP A 864 15.34 34.89 27.91
N TYR A 865 15.58 33.84 27.13
CA TYR A 865 15.26 32.45 27.48
C TYR A 865 16.38 31.47 27.03
N PRO A 866 17.51 31.40 27.75
CA PRO A 866 18.72 30.72 27.26
C PRO A 866 18.55 29.21 27.04
N THR A 867 17.82 28.52 27.92
CA THR A 867 17.61 27.06 27.84
C THR A 867 16.64 26.70 26.71
N ALA A 868 15.50 27.37 26.62
CA ALA A 868 14.49 27.11 25.59
C ALA A 868 14.99 27.49 24.18
N ALA A 869 15.72 28.61 24.04
CA ALA A 869 16.29 29.03 22.76
C ALA A 869 17.36 28.04 22.26
N ARG A 870 18.22 27.51 23.14
CA ARG A 870 19.24 26.52 22.76
C ARG A 870 18.62 25.22 22.25
N ILE A 871 17.57 24.74 22.91
CA ILE A 871 16.79 23.56 22.47
C ILE A 871 16.11 23.84 21.12
N ALA A 872 15.50 25.02 20.95
CA ALA A 872 14.84 25.40 19.70
C ALA A 872 15.80 25.52 18.50
N ILE A 873 17.03 26.00 18.72
CA ILE A 873 18.07 26.08 17.68
C ILE A 873 18.54 24.68 17.27
N GLU A 874 18.69 23.76 18.23
CA GLU A 874 19.08 22.38 17.94
C GLU A 874 17.98 21.64 17.14
N TYR A 875 16.70 21.87 17.49
CA TYR A 875 15.57 21.35 16.71
C TYR A 875 15.50 21.95 15.30
N LEU A 876 15.79 23.26 15.15
CA LEU A 876 15.91 23.87 13.84
C LEU A 876 17.02 23.18 13.03
N LYS A 877 18.20 22.96 13.61
CA LYS A 877 19.35 22.29 12.98
C LYS A 877 18.99 20.89 12.48
N GLN A 878 18.36 20.06 13.32
CA GLN A 878 17.95 18.71 12.95
C GLN A 878 16.93 18.67 11.80
N SER A 879 16.09 19.70 11.69
CA SER A 879 15.03 19.77 10.67
C SER A 879 15.45 20.35 9.31
N GLU A 880 16.67 20.87 9.18
CA GLU A 880 17.12 21.61 7.99
C GLU A 880 18.19 20.84 7.19
N PRO A 881 18.34 21.09 5.87
CA PRO A 881 19.34 20.43 5.03
C PRO A 881 20.79 20.71 5.49
N GLN A 882 21.74 19.85 5.10
CA GLN A 882 23.17 19.97 5.46
C GLN A 882 23.76 21.38 5.20
N GLU A 883 23.37 22.03 4.10
CA GLU A 883 23.81 23.41 3.79
C GLU A 883 23.41 24.43 4.88
N HIS A 884 22.20 24.29 5.43
CA HIS A 884 21.66 25.15 6.48
C HIS A 884 22.23 24.78 7.86
N GLN A 885 22.48 23.49 8.13
CA GLN A 885 23.14 23.02 9.34
C GLN A 885 24.53 23.64 9.51
N ALA A 886 25.34 23.61 8.44
CA ALA A 886 26.66 24.24 8.43
C ALA A 886 26.60 25.76 8.65
N ALA A 887 25.52 26.42 8.22
CA ALA A 887 25.30 27.85 8.46
C ALA A 887 24.96 28.15 9.94
N ILE A 888 24.18 27.29 10.61
CA ILE A 888 23.90 27.39 12.05
C ILE A 888 25.20 27.24 12.85
N GLU A 889 26.01 26.22 12.54
CA GLU A 889 27.29 25.98 13.24
C GLU A 889 28.29 27.13 13.09
N ARG A 890 28.30 27.81 11.93
CA ARG A 890 29.14 29.00 11.71
C ARG A 890 28.67 30.23 12.48
N GLN A 891 27.40 30.32 12.83
CA GLN A 891 26.86 31.45 13.62
C GLN A 891 26.88 31.19 15.13
N LEU A 892 26.99 29.92 15.55
CA LEU A 892 27.13 29.52 16.96
C LEU A 892 28.59 29.45 17.44
N LYS A 893 29.56 29.44 16.52
CA LYS A 893 30.99 29.69 16.79
C LYS A 893 31.24 31.19 16.80
#